data_AF-A0A661I9V9-F1
#
_entry.id   AF-A0A661I9V9-F1
#
_cell.length_a   1.000
_cell.length_b   1.000
_cell.length_c   1.000
_cell.angle_alpha   90.00
_cell.angle_beta   90.00
_cell.angle_gamma   90.00
#
_symmetry.space_group_name_H-M   'P 1'
#
loop_
_entity.id
_entity.type
_entity.pdbx_description
1 polymer ?
#
loop_
_entity_poly.entity_id
_entity_poly.type
_entity_poly.pdbx_seq_one_letter_code
_entity_poly.pdbx_strand_id
1 'polypeptide(L)'
;MNKKIVYDQIDNFKKKLFPKLHQISAKQLEKFVFYVNSEDANNKAIFIKELIKNKLMTNSYNTILDLTFGSGNLTSHLILENNIKYKQIIFNDTNIINSNQSIVDVIDNSIVKSLNILDVTNFNDIDVDLVILNPQISGIYEGDISKINDYKNKLRETIEYFFNKDTIIIFYGVENNFKELFDDKKYICYICQNNQLYIINKEFTENKCYEKIENEFILNEDCTTREDIIEEDLNISEFVDELNGIDLDTTIDGIMNKSLINIDNKDLFNEWWMNSTYNSVDGKPFKIGTKKGYFRAVNQLNTELDKNGFENILIFTINNINYLERLLERLENGDLVEYNKRHKNSDTSNGLKQYIKFLNGESNGQEDQLSNNIDKKDLEFSNKEIGNINFPNKNILFKGVPGTGKSKTIDDIIKDEDKLNMKDILDNVLRINIHSASSNSDLMQGISISTTKDKNNVLYEEKQGAILSHIFIAIYKPKQPFVLVLEEIQENSLNELIGDLIYLIEDKKRTDVELSITDETAISYDELFKQIEDTTKEDETLHSVELPSLVEGNTENTKMIVPNNLFIFCTSNYRDDKKVIEDNLLRRFDVVEIYPKYDKKIYKSEDIPIFLEKLNDNILKQFISETHPDRYMIGHANWLYITKADNDENKKEFYKALLKVVIEFKEIREIDFKDDVKPILEELFKKDEEISDRIEKYLEIFYKEDTLELESYKEIVEILQKEVYSSFL
;
A
#
# COMPACT_ATOMS: atom_id res chain seq x y z
N MET A 1 -21.26 -31.83 8.76
CA MET A 1 -20.68 -30.56 8.31
C MET A 1 -20.44 -30.50 6.80
N ASN A 2 -20.95 -29.48 6.11
CA ASN A 2 -20.74 -29.25 4.68
C ASN A 2 -19.67 -28.17 4.50
N LYS A 3 -18.50 -28.51 3.93
CA LYS A 3 -17.38 -27.59 3.75
C LYS A 3 -17.77 -26.31 3.01
N LYS A 4 -18.58 -26.45 1.95
CA LYS A 4 -19.03 -25.31 1.14
C LYS A 4 -19.84 -24.32 1.97
N ILE A 5 -20.73 -24.80 2.85
CA ILE A 5 -21.56 -23.93 3.70
C ILE A 5 -20.69 -23.15 4.70
N VAL A 6 -19.68 -23.80 5.29
CA VAL A 6 -18.78 -23.16 6.24
C VAL A 6 -17.95 -22.07 5.55
N TYR A 7 -17.31 -22.39 4.42
CA TYR A 7 -16.50 -21.43 3.68
C TYR A 7 -17.33 -20.28 3.09
N ASP A 8 -18.53 -20.56 2.56
CA ASP A 8 -19.46 -19.53 2.08
C ASP A 8 -19.86 -18.57 3.22
N GLN A 9 -20.05 -19.07 4.44
CA GLN A 9 -20.38 -18.24 5.61
C GLN A 9 -19.21 -17.34 6.00
N ILE A 10 -17.99 -17.87 6.02
CA ILE A 10 -16.76 -17.11 6.31
C ILE A 10 -16.54 -16.02 5.26
N ASP A 11 -16.75 -16.34 3.97
CA ASP A 11 -16.64 -15.37 2.88
C ASP A 11 -17.72 -14.29 2.95
N ASN A 12 -18.95 -14.65 3.35
CA ASN A 12 -20.01 -13.67 3.58
C ASN A 12 -19.71 -12.76 4.77
N PHE A 13 -19.12 -13.30 5.84
CA PHE A 13 -18.65 -12.52 6.97
C PHE A 13 -17.56 -11.52 6.54
N LYS A 14 -16.58 -11.96 5.74
CA LYS A 14 -15.58 -11.09 5.10
C LYS A 14 -16.25 -9.98 4.29
N LYS A 15 -17.19 -10.30 3.41
CA LYS A 15 -17.92 -9.29 2.60
C LYS A 15 -18.72 -8.29 3.46
N LYS A 16 -19.24 -8.71 4.61
CA LYS A 16 -20.02 -7.86 5.52
C LYS A 16 -19.13 -6.86 6.28
N LEU A 17 -17.94 -7.27 6.70
CA LEU A 17 -16.94 -6.38 7.30
C LEU A 17 -16.34 -5.41 6.29
N PHE A 18 -16.34 -5.77 5.01
CA PHE A 18 -15.70 -4.99 3.94
C PHE A 18 -16.68 -4.69 2.78
N PRO A 19 -17.67 -3.78 2.95
CA PRO A 19 -18.63 -3.45 1.89
C PRO A 19 -17.99 -2.84 0.63
N LYS A 20 -16.74 -2.37 0.74
CA LYS A 20 -15.95 -1.75 -0.33
C LYS A 20 -14.61 -2.48 -0.53
N LEU A 21 -14.65 -3.79 -0.77
CA LEU A 21 -13.47 -4.63 -1.11
C LEU A 21 -12.64 -4.10 -2.30
N HIS A 22 -13.17 -3.17 -3.10
CA HIS A 22 -12.53 -2.62 -4.30
C HIS A 22 -11.79 -1.28 -4.09
N GLN A 23 -11.89 -0.64 -2.92
CA GLN A 23 -11.27 0.67 -2.64
C GLN A 23 -10.10 0.60 -1.65
N ILE A 24 -9.73 -0.60 -1.25
CA ILE A 24 -8.70 -0.88 -0.25
C ILE A 24 -7.57 -1.63 -0.95
N SER A 25 -6.36 -1.11 -0.92
CA SER A 25 -5.19 -1.79 -1.51
C SER A 25 -4.96 -3.16 -0.86
N ALA A 26 -4.37 -4.12 -1.58
CA ALA A 26 -4.01 -5.43 -1.03
C ALA A 26 -3.18 -5.32 0.28
N LYS A 27 -2.33 -4.30 0.36
CA LYS A 27 -1.52 -3.94 1.55
C LYS A 27 -2.35 -3.42 2.74
N GLN A 28 -3.52 -2.84 2.48
CA GLN A 28 -4.49 -2.47 3.53
C GLN A 28 -5.40 -3.64 3.92
N LEU A 29 -5.65 -4.59 3.00
CA LEU A 29 -6.32 -5.87 3.29
C LEU A 29 -5.50 -6.73 4.26
N GLU A 30 -4.17 -6.74 4.13
CA GLU A 30 -3.23 -7.39 5.07
C GLU A 30 -3.18 -6.71 6.45
N LYS A 31 -3.55 -5.42 6.54
CA LYS A 31 -3.66 -4.71 7.83
C LYS A 31 -4.96 -5.04 8.60
N PHE A 32 -5.87 -5.83 8.05
CA PHE A 32 -7.05 -6.29 8.79
C PHE A 32 -6.77 -7.60 9.51
N VAL A 33 -6.37 -7.42 10.75
CA VAL A 33 -5.87 -8.36 11.76
C VAL A 33 -6.86 -9.49 12.13
N PHE A 34 -7.95 -9.75 11.40
CA PHE A 34 -9.02 -10.70 11.77
C PHE A 34 -9.24 -11.88 10.79
N TYR A 35 -8.45 -11.99 9.72
CA TYR A 35 -8.64 -13.02 8.69
C TYR A 35 -7.32 -13.59 8.16
N VAL A 36 -7.11 -14.90 8.35
CA VAL A 36 -6.07 -15.66 7.63
C VAL A 36 -6.61 -15.98 6.24
N ASN A 37 -5.85 -15.67 5.18
CA ASN A 37 -6.23 -15.98 3.79
C ASN A 37 -6.46 -17.48 3.61
N SER A 38 -7.53 -17.87 2.90
CA SER A 38 -7.88 -19.26 2.61
C SER A 38 -6.77 -20.03 1.91
N GLU A 39 -5.95 -19.39 1.04
CA GLU A 39 -4.81 -20.07 0.43
C GLU A 39 -3.76 -20.48 1.47
N ASP A 40 -3.39 -19.55 2.36
CA ASP A 40 -2.43 -19.81 3.43
C ASP A 40 -3.00 -20.80 4.47
N ALA A 41 -4.25 -20.62 4.88
CA ALA A 41 -4.95 -21.54 5.78
C ALA A 41 -5.02 -22.97 5.21
N ASN A 42 -5.30 -23.11 3.92
CA ASN A 42 -5.28 -24.40 3.23
C ASN A 42 -3.87 -24.99 3.17
N ASN A 43 -2.86 -24.18 2.88
CA ASN A 43 -1.46 -24.61 2.89
C ASN A 43 -1.05 -25.15 4.27
N LYS A 44 -1.40 -24.43 5.35
CA LYS A 44 -1.19 -24.89 6.74
C LYS A 44 -1.96 -26.18 7.05
N ALA A 45 -3.18 -26.32 6.55
CA ALA A 45 -3.97 -27.52 6.74
C ALA A 45 -3.37 -28.75 6.04
N ILE A 46 -2.77 -28.57 4.86
CA ILE A 46 -2.04 -29.64 4.14
C ILE A 46 -0.83 -30.12 4.96
N PHE A 47 -0.13 -29.22 5.65
CA PHE A 47 0.96 -29.62 6.55
C PHE A 47 0.46 -30.46 7.74
N ILE A 48 -0.63 -30.04 8.39
CA ILE A 48 -1.27 -30.83 9.46
C ILE A 48 -1.68 -32.23 8.96
N LYS A 49 -2.12 -32.35 7.70
CA LYS A 49 -2.44 -33.64 7.07
C LYS A 49 -1.24 -34.57 7.07
N GLU A 50 -0.07 -34.04 6.73
CA GLU A 50 1.17 -34.81 6.70
C GLU A 50 1.61 -35.22 8.11
N LEU A 51 1.46 -34.33 9.12
CA LEU A 51 1.72 -34.69 10.52
C LEU A 51 0.80 -35.80 11.03
N ILE A 52 -0.49 -35.75 10.70
CA ILE A 52 -1.45 -36.81 11.05
C ILE A 52 -1.09 -38.13 10.37
N LYS A 53 -0.76 -38.10 9.09
CA LYS A 53 -0.34 -39.27 8.31
C LYS A 53 0.92 -39.91 8.90
N ASN A 54 1.86 -39.10 9.38
CA ASN A 54 3.09 -39.53 10.04
C ASN A 54 2.92 -39.83 11.54
N LYS A 55 1.69 -39.81 12.06
CA LYS A 55 1.35 -40.09 13.47
C LYS A 55 2.02 -39.14 14.48
N LEU A 56 2.40 -37.95 14.03
CA LEU A 56 2.91 -36.87 14.88
C LEU A 56 1.76 -36.05 15.48
N MET A 57 0.56 -36.17 14.91
CA MET A 57 -0.69 -35.64 15.46
C MET A 57 -1.82 -36.66 15.31
N THR A 58 -2.85 -36.54 16.15
CA THR A 58 -4.10 -37.29 16.01
C THR A 58 -5.10 -36.50 15.16
N ASN A 59 -6.15 -37.15 14.69
CA ASN A 59 -7.27 -36.49 14.00
C ASN A 59 -8.56 -36.55 14.83
N SER A 60 -8.45 -36.65 16.15
CA SER A 60 -9.59 -36.76 17.05
C SER A 60 -9.28 -36.08 18.38
N TYR A 61 -10.13 -35.15 18.76
CA TYR A 61 -10.06 -34.36 20.00
C TYR A 61 -11.45 -34.37 20.68
N ASN A 62 -11.56 -34.15 21.98
CA ASN A 62 -12.86 -33.87 22.60
C ASN A 62 -13.20 -32.39 22.40
N THR A 63 -12.32 -31.50 22.86
CA THR A 63 -12.53 -30.05 22.82
C THR A 63 -11.38 -29.37 22.07
N ILE A 64 -11.73 -28.58 21.06
CA ILE A 64 -10.81 -27.69 20.34
C ILE A 64 -11.13 -26.25 20.78
N LEU A 65 -10.12 -25.48 21.18
CA LEU A 65 -10.24 -24.06 21.52
C LEU A 65 -9.48 -23.22 20.50
N ASP A 66 -10.20 -22.39 19.76
CA ASP A 66 -9.60 -21.26 19.04
C ASP A 66 -9.52 -20.09 20.01
N LEU A 67 -8.31 -19.80 20.52
CA LEU A 67 -8.11 -18.93 21.67
C LEU A 67 -8.32 -17.44 21.33
N THR A 68 -8.16 -17.10 20.06
CA THR A 68 -8.13 -15.74 19.50
C THR A 68 -8.77 -15.76 18.11
N PHE A 69 -10.07 -16.08 18.04
CA PHE A 69 -10.72 -16.31 16.75
C PHE A 69 -11.24 -15.00 16.12
N GLY A 70 -10.83 -14.72 14.88
CA GLY A 70 -11.45 -13.67 14.07
C GLY A 70 -12.55 -14.24 13.21
N SER A 71 -12.21 -14.57 11.97
CA SER A 71 -13.12 -15.16 10.99
C SER A 71 -13.43 -16.64 11.23
N GLY A 72 -12.55 -17.34 11.98
CA GLY A 72 -12.55 -18.80 12.11
C GLY A 72 -11.97 -19.54 10.89
N ASN A 73 -11.36 -18.83 9.92
CA ASN A 73 -10.92 -19.42 8.65
C ASN A 73 -9.79 -20.46 8.82
N LEU A 74 -8.75 -20.12 9.59
CA LEU A 74 -7.64 -21.03 9.88
C LEU A 74 -8.16 -22.32 10.54
N THR A 75 -8.85 -22.18 11.67
CA THR A 75 -9.44 -23.30 12.43
C THR A 75 -10.35 -24.17 11.56
N SER A 76 -11.18 -23.56 10.72
CA SER A 76 -12.07 -24.29 9.81
C SER A 76 -11.29 -25.12 8.78
N HIS A 77 -10.26 -24.56 8.14
CA HIS A 77 -9.41 -25.30 7.20
C HIS A 77 -8.66 -26.45 7.88
N LEU A 78 -8.06 -26.19 9.05
CA LEU A 78 -7.35 -27.22 9.81
C LEU A 78 -8.25 -28.41 10.12
N ILE A 79 -9.51 -28.18 10.48
CA ILE A 79 -10.47 -29.23 10.83
C ILE A 79 -11.02 -29.93 9.59
N LEU A 80 -11.51 -29.17 8.61
CA LEU A 80 -12.23 -29.68 7.45
C LEU A 80 -11.32 -30.44 6.48
N GLU A 81 -10.12 -29.93 6.20
CA GLU A 81 -9.21 -30.57 5.25
C GLU A 81 -8.57 -31.85 5.79
N ASN A 82 -8.50 -31.97 7.11
CA ASN A 82 -7.92 -33.10 7.81
C ASN A 82 -8.95 -34.09 8.39
N ASN A 83 -10.25 -33.82 8.20
CA ASN A 83 -11.35 -34.59 8.77
C ASN A 83 -11.19 -34.81 10.29
N ILE A 84 -10.77 -33.76 11.00
CA ILE A 84 -10.57 -33.82 12.46
C ILE A 84 -11.93 -34.03 13.13
N LYS A 85 -12.02 -35.07 13.96
CA LYS A 85 -13.19 -35.37 14.78
C LYS A 85 -13.11 -34.61 16.08
N TYR A 86 -14.23 -34.02 16.50
CA TYR A 86 -14.32 -33.27 17.75
C TYR A 86 -15.68 -33.50 18.42
N LYS A 87 -15.75 -33.35 19.75
CA LYS A 87 -17.03 -33.26 20.48
C LYS A 87 -17.52 -31.82 20.59
N GLN A 88 -16.60 -30.87 20.77
CA GLN A 88 -16.91 -29.45 20.85
C GLN A 88 -15.79 -28.57 20.27
N ILE A 89 -16.17 -27.46 19.63
CA ILE A 89 -15.26 -26.36 19.32
C ILE A 89 -15.68 -25.13 20.14
N ILE A 90 -14.72 -24.47 20.75
CA ILE A 90 -14.90 -23.20 21.44
C ILE A 90 -14.15 -22.13 20.63
N PHE A 91 -14.90 -21.19 20.06
CA PHE A 91 -14.34 -20.00 19.43
C PHE A 91 -14.30 -18.89 20.47
N ASN A 92 -13.10 -18.45 20.88
CA ASN A 92 -12.92 -17.46 21.94
C ASN A 92 -12.32 -16.14 21.42
N ASP A 93 -13.04 -15.03 21.57
CA ASP A 93 -12.51 -13.69 21.31
C ASP A 93 -13.29 -12.66 22.14
N THR A 94 -12.56 -11.69 22.71
CA THR A 94 -13.15 -10.59 23.47
C THR A 94 -13.76 -9.51 22.56
N ASN A 95 -13.33 -9.43 21.30
CA ASN A 95 -13.92 -8.53 20.30
C ASN A 95 -15.10 -9.22 19.61
N ILE A 96 -16.25 -9.16 20.26
CA ILE A 96 -17.51 -9.72 19.75
C ILE A 96 -18.09 -8.94 18.55
N ILE A 97 -17.59 -7.73 18.26
CA ILE A 97 -18.10 -6.87 17.20
C ILE A 97 -17.47 -7.26 15.85
N ASN A 98 -16.16 -7.50 15.83
CA ASN A 98 -15.37 -7.72 14.60
C ASN A 98 -14.99 -9.19 14.36
N SER A 99 -15.37 -10.11 15.25
CA SER A 99 -15.19 -11.56 15.06
C SER A 99 -16.45 -12.23 14.50
N ASN A 100 -16.29 -13.40 13.89
CA ASN A 100 -17.36 -14.11 13.18
C ASN A 100 -18.28 -14.86 14.13
N GLN A 101 -19.10 -14.12 14.86
CA GLN A 101 -20.04 -14.69 15.84
C GLN A 101 -21.00 -15.73 15.23
N SER A 102 -21.33 -15.60 13.94
CA SER A 102 -22.23 -16.52 13.22
C SER A 102 -21.55 -17.79 12.71
N ILE A 103 -20.26 -18.00 12.97
CA ILE A 103 -19.57 -19.24 12.56
C ILE A 103 -20.21 -20.48 13.18
N VAL A 104 -20.75 -20.35 14.39
CA VAL A 104 -21.39 -21.45 15.11
C VAL A 104 -22.72 -21.90 14.50
N ASP A 105 -23.31 -21.09 13.61
CA ASP A 105 -24.54 -21.43 12.90
C ASP A 105 -24.29 -22.48 11.81
N VAL A 106 -23.04 -22.61 11.35
CA VAL A 106 -22.64 -23.53 10.27
C VAL A 106 -21.67 -24.62 10.73
N ILE A 107 -21.16 -24.51 11.97
CA ILE A 107 -20.27 -25.49 12.59
C ILE A 107 -20.99 -26.26 13.70
N ASP A 108 -21.29 -27.53 13.43
CA ASP A 108 -21.94 -28.44 14.39
C ASP A 108 -21.14 -28.53 15.70
N ASN A 109 -21.83 -28.55 16.85
CA ASN A 109 -21.26 -28.65 18.20
C ASN A 109 -20.19 -27.58 18.52
N SER A 110 -20.39 -26.34 18.06
CA SER A 110 -19.50 -25.23 18.39
C SER A 110 -20.20 -24.16 19.22
N ILE A 111 -19.42 -23.40 19.99
CA ILE A 111 -19.89 -22.27 20.80
C ILE A 111 -18.91 -21.10 20.69
N VAL A 112 -19.43 -19.88 20.82
CA VAL A 112 -18.60 -18.68 20.98
C VAL A 112 -18.50 -18.32 22.46
N LYS A 113 -17.30 -17.96 22.92
CA LYS A 113 -17.06 -17.35 24.24
C LYS A 113 -16.27 -16.05 24.07
N SER A 114 -16.34 -15.20 25.09
CA SER A 114 -15.62 -13.92 25.17
C SER A 114 -14.79 -13.87 26.46
N LEU A 115 -13.90 -14.85 26.62
CA LEU A 115 -13.01 -14.95 27.78
C LEU A 115 -11.73 -14.14 27.54
N ASN A 116 -11.34 -13.36 28.54
CA ASN A 116 -10.07 -12.65 28.56
C ASN A 116 -8.90 -13.63 28.62
N ILE A 117 -8.10 -13.70 27.57
CA ILE A 117 -6.93 -14.58 27.46
C ILE A 117 -5.77 -14.19 28.39
N LEU A 118 -5.82 -13.00 28.97
CA LEU A 118 -4.84 -12.48 29.93
C LEU A 118 -5.23 -12.78 31.39
N ASP A 119 -6.35 -13.48 31.59
CA ASP A 119 -6.78 -13.97 32.90
C ASP A 119 -6.99 -15.48 32.83
N VAL A 120 -5.96 -16.24 33.23
CA VAL A 120 -5.98 -17.71 33.22
C VAL A 120 -7.16 -18.28 34.02
N THR A 121 -7.67 -17.56 35.02
CA THR A 121 -8.77 -18.05 35.86
C THR A 121 -10.07 -18.24 35.08
N ASN A 122 -10.22 -17.53 33.95
CA ASN A 122 -11.36 -17.65 33.05
C ASN A 122 -11.43 -19.02 32.35
N PHE A 123 -10.34 -19.80 32.36
CA PHE A 123 -10.25 -21.10 31.69
C PHE A 123 -10.24 -22.28 32.66
N ASN A 124 -10.36 -22.04 33.98
CA ASN A 124 -10.29 -23.06 35.01
C ASN A 124 -11.28 -24.22 34.83
N ASP A 125 -12.47 -23.92 34.31
CA ASP A 125 -13.56 -24.88 34.10
C ASP A 125 -13.62 -25.44 32.66
N ILE A 126 -12.55 -25.23 31.87
CA ILE A 126 -12.50 -25.64 30.46
C ILE A 126 -11.37 -26.67 30.28
N ASP A 127 -11.76 -27.85 29.83
CA ASP A 127 -10.84 -28.93 29.47
C ASP A 127 -10.68 -28.99 27.96
N VAL A 128 -9.44 -28.88 27.48
CA VAL A 128 -9.10 -28.65 26.06
C VAL A 128 -8.00 -29.61 25.63
N ASP A 129 -8.21 -30.33 24.53
CA ASP A 129 -7.20 -31.23 23.98
C ASP A 129 -6.34 -30.57 22.89
N LEU A 130 -6.88 -29.54 22.21
CA LEU A 130 -6.20 -28.79 21.16
C LEU A 130 -6.50 -27.29 21.28
N VAL A 131 -5.46 -26.47 21.37
CA VAL A 131 -5.53 -25.01 21.31
C VAL A 131 -4.97 -24.53 19.99
N ILE A 132 -5.70 -23.63 19.33
CA ILE A 132 -5.24 -22.88 18.17
C ILE A 132 -5.09 -21.43 18.61
N LEU A 133 -3.90 -20.87 18.42
CA LEU A 133 -3.55 -19.52 18.79
C LEU A 133 -3.05 -18.78 17.56
N ASN A 134 -3.73 -17.68 17.25
CA ASN A 134 -3.27 -16.69 16.30
C ASN A 134 -3.19 -15.34 17.03
N PRO A 135 -2.02 -14.99 17.60
CA PRO A 135 -1.87 -13.80 18.45
C PRO A 135 -2.08 -12.49 17.67
N GLN A 136 -2.10 -12.56 16.33
CA GLN A 136 -2.51 -11.43 15.51
C GLN A 136 -3.98 -11.11 15.84
N ILE A 137 -4.88 -12.09 16.00
CA ILE A 137 -6.32 -11.88 16.03
C ILE A 137 -6.93 -11.83 17.46
N SER A 138 -6.51 -10.93 18.35
CA SER A 138 -7.12 -10.87 19.70
C SER A 138 -7.73 -9.53 20.05
N GLY A 139 -9.01 -9.56 20.41
CA GLY A 139 -9.87 -8.41 20.69
C GLY A 139 -9.57 -7.50 21.89
N ILE A 140 -8.42 -7.61 22.52
CA ILE A 140 -8.05 -6.72 23.63
C ILE A 140 -7.36 -5.44 23.10
N TYR A 141 -6.85 -5.45 21.87
CA TYR A 141 -6.15 -4.33 21.24
C TYR A 141 -6.35 -4.32 19.71
N GLU A 142 -6.36 -3.12 19.09
CA GLU A 142 -6.13 -2.97 17.65
C GLU A 142 -4.63 -3.15 17.34
N GLY A 143 -4.11 -4.39 17.44
CA GLY A 143 -2.70 -4.68 17.17
C GLY A 143 -2.21 -6.06 17.64
N ASP A 144 -0.99 -6.43 17.26
CA ASP A 144 -0.31 -7.69 17.63
C ASP A 144 0.00 -7.71 19.15
N ILE A 145 -0.66 -8.60 19.89
CA ILE A 145 -0.51 -8.69 21.37
C ILE A 145 0.93 -9.04 21.78
N SER A 146 1.70 -9.67 20.89
CA SER A 146 3.12 -9.92 21.12
C SER A 146 3.99 -8.67 21.18
N LYS A 147 3.46 -7.46 20.91
CA LYS A 147 4.26 -6.23 20.94
C LYS A 147 4.15 -5.45 22.25
N ILE A 148 3.40 -5.96 23.22
CA ILE A 148 3.16 -5.25 24.48
C ILE A 148 3.69 -6.07 25.66
N ASN A 149 4.83 -5.66 26.22
CA ASN A 149 5.54 -6.40 27.27
C ASN A 149 4.70 -6.71 28.51
N ASP A 150 3.76 -5.84 28.91
CA ASP A 150 2.89 -6.07 30.08
C ASP A 150 1.83 -7.17 29.87
N TYR A 151 1.52 -7.53 28.62
CA TYR A 151 0.52 -8.57 28.29
C TYR A 151 1.15 -9.93 28.01
N LYS A 152 2.43 -9.98 27.61
CA LYS A 152 3.15 -11.22 27.30
C LYS A 152 3.17 -12.22 28.45
N ASN A 153 3.50 -11.76 29.66
CA ASN A 153 3.61 -12.64 30.82
C ASN A 153 2.28 -13.34 31.14
N LYS A 154 1.17 -12.59 31.10
CA LYS A 154 -0.17 -13.13 31.35
C LYS A 154 -0.64 -14.07 30.25
N LEU A 155 -0.31 -13.76 29.00
CA LEU A 155 -0.61 -14.67 27.88
C LEU A 155 0.21 -15.96 28.01
N ARG A 156 1.49 -15.88 28.37
CA ARG A 156 2.34 -17.04 28.65
C ARG A 156 1.76 -17.88 29.79
N GLU A 157 1.26 -17.28 30.87
CA GLU A 157 0.58 -18.00 31.96
C GLU A 157 -0.63 -18.81 31.45
N THR A 158 -1.50 -18.22 30.62
CA THR A 158 -2.65 -18.91 30.02
C THR A 158 -2.22 -20.05 29.09
N ILE A 159 -1.18 -19.83 28.29
CA ILE A 159 -0.63 -20.83 27.39
C ILE A 159 -0.02 -22.00 28.18
N GLU A 160 0.78 -21.70 29.21
CA GLU A 160 1.38 -22.69 30.10
C GLU A 160 0.33 -23.50 30.85
N TYR A 161 -0.78 -22.88 31.23
CA TYR A 161 -1.92 -23.58 31.83
C TYR A 161 -2.44 -24.72 30.93
N PHE A 162 -2.63 -24.46 29.64
CA PHE A 162 -3.03 -25.50 28.68
C PHE A 162 -1.91 -26.51 28.45
N PHE A 163 -0.68 -26.06 28.20
CA PHE A 163 0.46 -26.95 27.95
C PHE A 163 0.69 -27.94 29.11
N ASN A 164 0.52 -27.50 30.37
CA ASN A 164 0.70 -28.32 31.56
C ASN A 164 -0.38 -29.41 31.71
N LYS A 165 -1.52 -29.28 31.02
CA LYS A 165 -2.60 -30.27 30.95
C LYS A 165 -2.46 -31.26 29.79
N ASP A 166 -1.26 -31.34 29.20
CA ASP A 166 -0.96 -32.19 28.04
C ASP A 166 -1.78 -31.82 26.79
N THR A 167 -2.24 -30.56 26.70
CA THR A 167 -2.93 -29.99 25.54
C THR A 167 -1.95 -29.71 24.39
N ILE A 168 -2.32 -30.05 23.15
CA ILE A 168 -1.56 -29.69 21.96
C ILE A 168 -1.83 -28.22 21.62
N ILE A 169 -0.79 -27.45 21.31
CA ILE A 169 -0.92 -26.05 20.94
C ILE A 169 -0.44 -25.87 19.49
N ILE A 170 -1.29 -25.27 18.65
CA ILE A 170 -0.95 -24.81 17.32
C ILE A 170 -0.85 -23.29 17.37
N PHE A 171 0.33 -22.76 17.06
CA PHE A 171 0.59 -21.33 16.97
C PHE A 171 0.80 -20.93 15.51
N TYR A 172 0.10 -19.89 15.06
CA TYR A 172 0.27 -19.28 13.76
C TYR A 172 0.80 -17.85 13.93
N GLY A 173 1.98 -17.55 13.40
CA GLY A 173 2.56 -16.22 13.54
C GLY A 173 4.03 -16.16 13.13
N VAL A 174 4.66 -15.00 13.35
CA VAL A 174 6.09 -14.80 13.08
C VAL A 174 6.98 -15.43 14.15
N GLU A 175 8.22 -15.74 13.77
CA GLU A 175 9.17 -16.48 14.59
C GLU A 175 9.53 -15.77 15.91
N ASN A 176 9.75 -14.46 15.88
CA ASN A 176 10.10 -13.70 17.07
C ASN A 176 9.00 -13.81 18.14
N ASN A 177 7.73 -13.63 17.75
CA ASN A 177 6.58 -13.79 18.65
C ASN A 177 6.49 -15.20 19.23
N PHE A 178 6.76 -16.22 18.41
CA PHE A 178 6.78 -17.60 18.87
C PHE A 178 7.89 -17.84 19.89
N LYS A 179 9.13 -17.43 19.57
CA LYS A 179 10.29 -17.57 20.44
C LYS A 179 10.07 -16.89 21.78
N GLU A 180 9.49 -15.69 21.82
CA GLU A 180 9.20 -15.00 23.07
C GLU A 180 8.23 -15.75 24.00
N LEU A 181 7.25 -16.46 23.42
CA LEU A 181 6.24 -17.21 24.19
C LEU A 181 6.67 -18.65 24.51
N PHE A 182 7.55 -19.24 23.69
CA PHE A 182 7.81 -20.67 23.66
C PHE A 182 9.30 -21.05 23.52
N ASP A 183 10.23 -20.15 23.83
CA ASP A 183 11.69 -20.37 23.77
C ASP A 183 12.14 -21.68 24.44
N ASP A 184 11.47 -22.07 25.51
CA ASP A 184 11.79 -23.24 26.33
C ASP A 184 11.09 -24.54 25.88
N LYS A 185 10.24 -24.50 24.84
CA LYS A 185 9.43 -25.65 24.41
C LYS A 185 10.00 -26.33 23.17
N LYS A 186 9.73 -27.64 23.05
CA LYS A 186 10.01 -28.41 21.83
C LYS A 186 8.83 -28.32 20.87
N TYR A 187 9.14 -28.13 19.59
CA TYR A 187 8.13 -27.86 18.57
C TYR A 187 8.40 -28.55 17.24
N ILE A 188 7.32 -28.73 16.47
CA ILE A 188 7.38 -28.99 15.04
C ILE A 188 6.95 -27.72 14.32
N CYS A 189 7.77 -27.23 13.39
CA CYS A 189 7.50 -26.00 12.64
C CYS A 189 7.31 -26.31 11.15
N TYR A 190 6.43 -25.56 10.49
CA TYR A 190 6.43 -25.37 9.05
C TYR A 190 6.89 -23.95 8.71
N ILE A 191 8.08 -23.86 8.11
CA ILE A 191 8.74 -22.63 7.68
C ILE A 191 8.11 -22.17 6.36
N CYS A 192 7.73 -20.89 6.30
CA CYS A 192 7.16 -20.21 5.14
C CYS A 192 7.73 -18.79 5.08
N GLN A 193 7.68 -18.15 3.91
CA GLN A 193 8.13 -16.76 3.72
C GLN A 193 7.36 -15.73 4.60
N ASN A 194 6.14 -16.06 5.03
CA ASN A 194 5.29 -15.21 5.88
C ASN A 194 5.12 -15.82 7.29
N ASN A 195 3.91 -15.79 7.85
CA ASN A 195 3.58 -16.44 9.11
C ASN A 195 3.84 -17.96 9.05
N GLN A 196 4.59 -18.44 10.04
CA GLN A 196 4.92 -19.86 10.22
C GLN A 196 3.84 -20.56 11.04
N LEU A 197 3.82 -21.89 10.99
CA LEU A 197 2.93 -22.72 11.81
C LEU A 197 3.76 -23.60 12.74
N TYR A 198 3.60 -23.40 14.04
CA TYR A 198 4.29 -24.16 15.07
C TYR A 198 3.30 -25.06 15.81
N ILE A 199 3.70 -26.30 16.05
CA ILE A 199 2.96 -27.27 16.85
C ILE A 199 3.81 -27.58 18.07
N ILE A 200 3.20 -27.49 19.24
CA ILE A 200 3.85 -27.69 20.53
C ILE A 200 3.12 -28.80 21.26
N ASN A 201 3.89 -29.78 21.71
CA ASN A 201 3.41 -30.91 22.48
C ASN A 201 4.51 -31.35 23.44
N LYS A 202 4.11 -31.67 24.68
CA LYS A 202 5.01 -32.15 25.73
C LYS A 202 5.70 -33.47 25.39
N GLU A 203 5.15 -34.24 24.47
CA GLU A 203 5.75 -35.48 23.96
C GLU A 203 6.91 -35.24 22.97
N PHE A 204 7.07 -34.02 22.45
CA PHE A 204 8.16 -33.71 21.52
C PHE A 204 9.50 -33.62 22.25
N THR A 205 10.50 -34.36 21.74
CA THR A 205 11.84 -34.45 22.35
C THR A 205 12.87 -33.54 21.68
N GLU A 206 12.59 -33.10 20.45
CA GLU A 206 13.49 -32.29 19.63
C GLU A 206 12.68 -31.32 18.76
N ASN A 207 13.35 -30.28 18.27
CA ASN A 207 12.74 -29.36 17.31
C ASN A 207 12.83 -29.98 15.92
N LYS A 208 11.75 -29.92 15.14
CA LYS A 208 11.75 -30.34 13.73
C LYS A 208 11.12 -29.27 12.89
N CYS A 209 11.85 -28.74 11.92
CA CYS A 209 11.31 -27.78 10.99
C CYS A 209 11.14 -28.44 9.63
N TYR A 210 10.05 -28.10 8.97
CA TYR A 210 9.74 -28.55 7.64
C TYR A 210 9.62 -27.35 6.73
N GLU A 211 10.05 -27.52 5.49
CA GLU A 211 9.80 -26.58 4.40
C GLU A 211 9.09 -27.32 3.28
N LYS A 212 8.28 -26.59 2.51
CA LYS A 212 7.58 -27.18 1.36
C LYS A 212 8.39 -26.90 0.11
N ILE A 213 8.92 -27.96 -0.50
CA ILE A 213 9.63 -27.89 -1.78
C ILE A 213 8.80 -28.63 -2.80
N GLU A 214 8.42 -27.91 -3.87
CA GLU A 214 7.44 -28.36 -4.86
C GLU A 214 6.11 -28.74 -4.20
N ASN A 215 5.91 -30.03 -3.90
CA ASN A 215 4.69 -30.57 -3.28
C ASN A 215 4.97 -31.50 -2.08
N GLU A 216 6.22 -31.56 -1.59
CA GLU A 216 6.60 -32.40 -0.46
C GLU A 216 7.11 -31.55 0.71
N PHE A 217 6.84 -31.99 1.94
CA PHE A 217 7.41 -31.40 3.15
C PHE A 217 8.71 -32.10 3.49
N ILE A 218 9.80 -31.37 3.39
CA ILE A 218 11.15 -31.87 3.62
C ILE A 218 11.63 -31.33 4.97
N LEU A 219 12.36 -32.16 5.72
CA LEU A 219 12.97 -31.74 6.97
C LEU A 219 14.08 -30.74 6.69
N ASN A 220 14.00 -29.58 7.35
CA ASN A 220 15.03 -28.57 7.40
C ASN A 220 15.80 -28.76 8.72
N GLU A 221 17.03 -29.26 8.62
CA GLU A 221 17.85 -29.66 9.77
C GLU A 221 18.27 -28.47 10.64
N ASP A 222 18.46 -27.30 10.03
CA ASP A 222 18.94 -26.10 10.71
C ASP A 222 17.80 -25.26 11.29
N CYS A 223 16.54 -25.59 10.98
CA CYS A 223 15.38 -24.80 11.37
C CYS A 223 15.49 -23.33 10.96
N THR A 224 16.26 -23.04 9.91
CA THR A 224 16.45 -21.72 9.33
C THR A 224 15.72 -21.65 8.00
N THR A 225 15.22 -20.47 7.64
CA THR A 225 14.83 -20.21 6.26
C THR A 225 16.04 -20.47 5.36
N ARG A 226 15.89 -21.22 4.26
CA ARG A 226 16.94 -21.27 3.23
C ARG A 226 17.10 -19.85 2.69
N GLU A 227 18.09 -19.14 3.19
CA GLU A 227 18.39 -17.78 2.79
C GLU A 227 18.68 -17.73 1.29
N ASP A 228 17.91 -16.86 0.65
CA ASP A 228 18.43 -15.88 -0.30
C ASP A 228 19.95 -15.67 -0.17
N ILE A 229 20.67 -15.79 -1.28
CA ILE A 229 22.07 -15.33 -1.40
C ILE A 229 22.16 -13.78 -1.39
N ILE A 230 21.14 -13.05 -0.97
CA ILE A 230 21.17 -11.59 -0.87
C ILE A 230 20.37 -11.13 0.34
N GLU A 231 20.95 -10.13 1.03
CA GLU A 231 20.44 -9.35 2.17
C GLU A 231 20.69 -9.97 3.56
N GLU A 232 21.91 -9.75 4.06
CA GLU A 232 22.17 -9.65 5.49
C GLU A 232 21.35 -8.47 6.06
N ASP A 233 20.50 -8.80 7.04
CA ASP A 233 20.08 -7.98 8.19
C ASP A 233 19.65 -6.52 7.99
N LEU A 234 18.35 -6.32 7.68
CA LEU A 234 17.59 -5.19 8.23
C LEU A 234 16.67 -5.67 9.35
N ASN A 235 17.17 -5.55 10.57
CA ASN A 235 16.50 -5.94 11.81
C ASN A 235 15.36 -4.96 12.16
N ILE A 236 14.20 -5.14 11.52
CA ILE A 236 12.99 -4.30 11.69
C ILE A 236 12.46 -4.26 13.14
N SER A 237 12.86 -5.18 14.02
CA SER A 237 12.42 -5.11 15.43
C SER A 237 13.08 -3.98 16.22
N GLU A 238 14.26 -3.50 15.83
CA GLU A 238 14.93 -2.40 16.54
C GLU A 238 14.39 -1.02 16.14
N PHE A 239 13.78 -0.91 14.94
CA PHE A 239 13.22 0.34 14.43
C PHE A 239 11.80 0.65 14.96
N VAL A 240 11.09 -0.38 15.44
CA VAL A 240 9.73 -0.21 16.00
C VAL A 240 9.77 0.24 17.45
N ASP A 241 10.82 -0.09 18.19
CA ASP A 241 10.97 0.36 19.58
C ASP A 241 11.39 1.84 19.69
N GLU A 242 12.10 2.38 18.69
CA GLU A 242 12.41 3.83 18.62
C GLU A 242 11.22 4.71 18.18
N LEU A 243 10.20 4.14 17.52
CA LEU A 243 9.00 4.88 17.10
C LEU A 243 7.86 4.84 18.13
N ASN A 244 7.87 3.90 19.07
CA ASN A 244 6.85 3.77 20.11
C ASN A 244 7.11 4.62 21.36
N GLY A 245 8.27 5.28 21.43
CA GLY A 245 8.59 6.29 22.44
C GLY A 245 8.00 7.68 22.14
N ILE A 246 7.07 7.79 21.19
CA ILE A 246 6.52 9.07 20.73
C ILE A 246 5.05 9.18 21.16
N ASP A 247 4.82 9.75 22.35
CA ASP A 247 3.54 10.26 22.81
C ASP A 247 2.98 11.32 21.83
N LEU A 248 2.17 10.86 20.88
CA LEU A 248 1.57 11.67 19.81
C LEU A 248 0.31 12.42 20.25
N ASP A 249 -0.08 12.38 21.53
CA ASP A 249 -1.37 12.88 21.99
C ASP A 249 -1.35 14.30 22.62
N THR A 250 -0.24 15.04 22.53
CA THR A 250 -0.21 16.44 23.02
C THR A 250 0.27 17.50 22.03
N THR A 251 0.49 17.17 20.75
CA THR A 251 0.96 18.17 19.76
C THR A 251 0.06 18.35 18.53
N ILE A 252 -1.19 17.85 18.57
CA ILE A 252 -2.15 17.99 17.45
C ILE A 252 -3.14 19.15 17.63
N ASP A 253 -3.21 19.78 18.79
CA ASP A 253 -4.09 20.94 19.01
C ASP A 253 -3.44 22.31 18.68
N GLY A 254 -2.15 22.34 18.32
CA GLY A 254 -1.41 23.59 18.07
C GLY A 254 -1.15 23.97 16.61
N ILE A 255 -1.28 23.03 15.66
CA ILE A 255 -0.82 23.20 14.25
C ILE A 255 -2.00 23.11 13.27
N MET A 256 -3.20 23.47 13.71
CA MET A 256 -4.34 23.74 12.84
C MET A 256 -4.55 25.26 12.72
N ASN A 257 -3.57 25.99 12.17
CA ASN A 257 -3.80 27.31 11.58
C ASN A 257 -2.54 27.86 10.88
N LYS A 258 -2.34 27.52 9.60
CA LYS A 258 -2.20 28.51 8.50
C LYS A 258 -1.80 27.85 7.17
N SER A 259 -2.63 28.15 6.18
CA SER A 259 -2.37 28.14 4.73
C SER A 259 -1.98 26.81 4.07
N LEU A 260 -2.93 25.88 4.02
CA LEU A 260 -3.28 25.28 2.73
C LEU A 260 -4.45 26.11 2.17
N ILE A 261 -4.45 26.39 0.87
CA ILE A 261 -5.53 27.14 0.22
C ILE A 261 -6.80 26.30 0.36
N ASN A 262 -7.61 26.60 1.38
CA ASN A 262 -8.94 26.07 1.57
C ASN A 262 -9.81 26.65 0.45
N ILE A 263 -9.91 25.94 -0.67
CA ILE A 263 -10.91 26.24 -1.70
C ILE A 263 -12.28 26.01 -1.04
N ASP A 264 -13.04 27.08 -0.85
CA ASP A 264 -14.42 26.98 -0.38
C ASP A 264 -15.28 26.44 -1.53
N ASN A 265 -15.62 25.15 -1.46
CA ASN A 265 -16.38 24.46 -2.49
C ASN A 265 -17.87 24.81 -2.46
N LYS A 266 -18.31 25.74 -1.62
CA LYS A 266 -19.73 26.04 -1.42
C LYS A 266 -20.46 26.39 -2.72
N ASP A 267 -19.88 27.27 -3.53
CA ASP A 267 -20.49 27.71 -4.79
C ASP A 267 -20.44 26.61 -5.86
N LEU A 268 -19.30 25.92 -5.99
CA LEU A 268 -19.11 24.78 -6.91
C LEU A 268 -20.07 23.62 -6.58
N PHE A 269 -20.18 23.27 -5.30
CA PHE A 269 -21.10 22.25 -4.83
C PHE A 269 -22.56 22.67 -5.06
N ASN A 270 -22.91 23.94 -4.80
CA ASN A 270 -24.26 24.41 -5.05
C ASN A 270 -24.62 24.35 -6.55
N GLU A 271 -23.72 24.75 -7.43
CA GLU A 271 -23.92 24.64 -8.88
C GLU A 271 -24.09 23.17 -9.31
N TRP A 272 -23.17 22.30 -8.90
CA TRP A 272 -23.22 20.87 -9.17
C TRP A 272 -24.51 20.22 -8.61
N TRP A 273 -24.86 20.53 -7.36
CA TRP A 273 -26.02 19.95 -6.68
C TRP A 273 -27.35 20.42 -7.25
N MET A 274 -27.44 21.69 -7.67
CA MET A 274 -28.67 22.19 -8.29
C MET A 274 -28.89 21.57 -9.67
N ASN A 275 -27.82 21.34 -10.43
CA ASN A 275 -27.86 20.79 -11.80
C ASN A 275 -27.93 19.25 -11.86
N SER A 276 -27.70 18.55 -10.75
CA SER A 276 -27.66 17.08 -10.72
C SER A 276 -29.02 16.38 -10.95
N THR A 277 -29.01 15.14 -11.42
CA THR A 277 -30.23 14.36 -11.76
C THR A 277 -30.49 13.19 -10.80
N TYR A 278 -30.10 13.31 -9.52
CA TYR A 278 -30.23 12.21 -8.56
C TYR A 278 -31.67 11.74 -8.33
N ASN A 279 -31.86 10.43 -8.50
CA ASN A 279 -33.11 9.71 -8.27
C ASN A 279 -33.38 9.58 -6.77
N SER A 280 -34.58 9.98 -6.34
CA SER A 280 -35.11 9.69 -5.00
C SER A 280 -35.29 8.17 -4.81
N VAL A 281 -35.62 7.77 -3.58
CA VAL A 281 -36.01 6.40 -3.20
C VAL A 281 -37.06 5.76 -4.14
N ASP A 282 -37.78 6.59 -4.92
CA ASP A 282 -38.83 6.18 -5.86
C ASP A 282 -38.49 6.47 -7.35
N GLY A 283 -37.22 6.71 -7.69
CA GLY A 283 -36.79 6.88 -9.09
C GLY A 283 -37.20 8.21 -9.73
N LYS A 284 -37.43 9.29 -8.96
CA LYS A 284 -37.74 10.63 -9.48
C LYS A 284 -36.68 11.65 -9.03
N PRO A 285 -36.33 12.66 -9.85
CA PRO A 285 -35.38 13.70 -9.44
C PRO A 285 -35.83 14.40 -8.16
N PHE A 286 -34.90 14.67 -7.24
CA PHE A 286 -35.21 15.47 -6.05
C PHE A 286 -35.83 16.82 -6.46
N LYS A 287 -36.95 17.18 -5.83
CA LYS A 287 -37.57 18.49 -6.04
C LYS A 287 -36.56 19.58 -5.70
N ILE A 288 -36.56 20.68 -6.46
CA ILE A 288 -35.67 21.83 -6.23
C ILE A 288 -35.74 22.36 -4.77
N GLY A 289 -36.90 22.24 -4.12
CA GLY A 289 -37.10 22.58 -2.72
C GLY A 289 -36.33 21.67 -1.75
N THR A 290 -36.22 20.38 -2.04
CA THR A 290 -35.45 19.40 -1.26
C THR A 290 -33.95 19.64 -1.44
N LYS A 291 -33.50 19.90 -2.68
CA LYS A 291 -32.11 20.27 -2.96
C LYS A 291 -31.68 21.51 -2.19
N LYS A 292 -32.51 22.57 -2.22
CA LYS A 292 -32.32 23.78 -1.42
C LYS A 292 -32.37 23.52 0.09
N GLY A 293 -33.15 22.53 0.54
CA GLY A 293 -33.21 22.10 1.93
C GLY A 293 -31.90 21.50 2.40
N TYR A 294 -31.36 20.53 1.67
CA TYR A 294 -30.10 19.84 2.00
C TYR A 294 -28.91 20.79 2.01
N PHE A 295 -28.77 21.63 0.99
CA PHE A 295 -27.70 22.63 0.94
C PHE A 295 -27.76 23.59 2.15
N ARG A 296 -28.96 24.04 2.52
CA ARG A 296 -29.16 24.90 3.70
C ARG A 296 -28.81 24.18 5.00
N ALA A 297 -29.21 22.91 5.14
CA ALA A 297 -28.97 22.11 6.34
C ALA A 297 -27.47 21.86 6.56
N VAL A 298 -26.73 21.55 5.50
CA VAL A 298 -25.26 21.41 5.56
C VAL A 298 -24.60 22.74 5.91
N ASN A 299 -25.02 23.84 5.30
CA ASN A 299 -24.48 25.17 5.63
C ASN A 299 -24.79 25.60 7.08
N GLN A 300 -25.88 25.12 7.68
CA GLN A 300 -26.24 25.38 9.07
C GLN A 300 -25.46 24.51 10.07
N LEU A 301 -24.88 23.40 9.63
CA LEU A 301 -24.09 22.48 10.47
C LEU A 301 -22.87 23.18 11.08
N ASN A 302 -22.26 24.14 10.37
CA ASN A 302 -21.13 24.93 10.87
C ASN A 302 -21.42 25.54 12.25
N THR A 303 -22.57 26.19 12.38
CA THR A 303 -22.99 26.88 13.62
C THR A 303 -23.30 25.91 14.76
N GLU A 304 -23.63 24.65 14.47
CA GLU A 304 -23.85 23.65 15.52
C GLU A 304 -22.54 23.00 15.98
N LEU A 305 -21.57 22.83 15.08
CA LEU A 305 -20.24 22.34 15.42
C LEU A 305 -19.51 23.33 16.33
N ASP A 306 -19.64 24.63 16.07
CA ASP A 306 -19.12 25.69 16.95
C ASP A 306 -19.67 25.59 18.38
N LYS A 307 -20.96 25.24 18.55
CA LYS A 307 -21.57 25.09 19.90
C LYS A 307 -21.12 23.82 20.65
N ASN A 308 -20.60 22.83 19.95
CA ASN A 308 -20.14 21.56 20.51
C ASN A 308 -18.61 21.52 20.67
N GLY A 309 -17.95 22.69 20.71
CA GLY A 309 -16.51 22.80 20.99
C GLY A 309 -15.61 22.69 19.76
N PHE A 310 -16.18 22.68 18.55
CA PHE A 310 -15.41 22.68 17.30
C PHE A 310 -15.41 24.08 16.69
N GLU A 311 -14.52 24.96 17.14
CA GLU A 311 -14.49 26.35 16.67
C GLU A 311 -14.05 26.46 15.19
N ASN A 312 -14.76 27.29 14.42
CA ASN A 312 -14.42 27.73 13.06
C ASN A 312 -14.45 26.64 11.98
N ILE A 313 -15.29 25.62 12.12
CA ILE A 313 -15.47 24.65 11.02
C ILE A 313 -16.34 25.25 9.90
N LEU A 314 -15.73 25.43 8.73
CA LEU A 314 -16.43 25.70 7.47
C LEU A 314 -16.57 24.39 6.68
N ILE A 315 -17.74 23.76 6.72
CA ILE A 315 -17.94 22.42 6.14
C ILE A 315 -17.53 22.32 4.67
N PHE A 316 -17.77 23.37 3.87
CA PHE A 316 -17.44 23.41 2.45
C PHE A 316 -15.97 23.68 2.14
N THR A 317 -15.14 23.94 3.16
CA THR A 317 -13.68 23.99 3.00
C THR A 317 -13.02 22.67 3.35
N ILE A 318 -13.79 21.67 3.82
CA ILE A 318 -13.27 20.36 4.18
C ILE A 318 -13.25 19.48 2.91
N ASN A 319 -12.05 19.06 2.52
CA ASN A 319 -11.83 18.14 1.39
C ASN A 319 -11.43 16.72 1.85
N ASN A 320 -11.25 16.52 3.17
CA ASN A 320 -10.93 15.22 3.74
C ASN A 320 -12.21 14.39 3.87
N ILE A 321 -12.39 13.42 2.97
CA ILE A 321 -13.57 12.54 2.93
C ILE A 321 -13.71 11.73 4.22
N ASN A 322 -12.62 11.19 4.77
CA ASN A 322 -12.65 10.42 6.03
C ASN A 322 -13.18 11.27 7.20
N TYR A 323 -12.83 12.55 7.23
CA TYR A 323 -13.36 13.49 8.23
C TYR A 323 -14.87 13.72 8.05
N LEU A 324 -15.31 13.94 6.80
CA LEU A 324 -16.73 14.13 6.47
C LEU A 324 -17.56 12.86 6.73
N GLU A 325 -17.01 11.67 6.49
CA GLU A 325 -17.65 10.38 6.79
C GLU A 325 -17.76 10.15 8.30
N ARG A 326 -16.74 10.49 9.09
CA ARG A 326 -16.84 10.48 10.57
C ARG A 326 -17.90 11.46 11.06
N LEU A 327 -17.99 12.65 10.46
CA LEU A 327 -19.02 13.62 10.79
C LEU A 327 -20.42 13.13 10.40
N LEU A 328 -20.53 12.42 9.28
CA LEU A 328 -21.76 11.76 8.85
C LEU A 328 -22.19 10.67 9.85
N GLU A 329 -21.26 9.84 10.30
CA GLU A 329 -21.53 8.80 11.29
C GLU A 329 -22.00 9.40 12.62
N ARG A 330 -21.42 10.54 13.03
CA ARG A 330 -21.90 11.29 14.20
C ARG A 330 -23.32 11.80 14.03
N LEU A 331 -23.71 12.22 12.82
CA LEU A 331 -25.08 12.67 12.50
C LEU A 331 -26.09 11.50 12.39
N GLU A 332 -25.67 10.32 11.95
CA GLU A 332 -26.58 9.19 11.72
C GLU A 332 -26.68 8.25 12.92
N ASN A 333 -25.58 8.00 13.62
CA ASN A 333 -25.49 7.01 14.70
C ASN A 333 -24.76 7.48 15.97
N GLY A 334 -24.09 8.65 15.94
CA GLY A 334 -23.32 9.17 17.07
C GLY A 334 -24.01 10.28 17.89
N ASP A 335 -23.19 11.22 18.38
CA ASP A 335 -23.57 12.29 19.30
C ASP A 335 -24.40 13.41 18.65
N LEU A 336 -24.39 13.54 17.32
CA LEU A 336 -25.15 14.56 16.58
C LEU A 336 -26.50 14.06 16.05
N VAL A 337 -26.92 12.84 16.40
CA VAL A 337 -28.17 12.22 15.95
C VAL A 337 -29.40 13.06 16.28
N GLU A 338 -29.46 13.64 17.47
CA GLU A 338 -30.59 14.49 17.89
C GLU A 338 -30.66 15.79 17.09
N TYR A 339 -29.52 16.35 16.69
CA TYR A 339 -29.48 17.52 15.80
C TYR A 339 -29.97 17.16 14.39
N ASN A 340 -29.53 16.00 13.87
CA ASN A 340 -29.92 15.50 12.55
C ASN A 340 -31.43 15.18 12.47
N LYS A 341 -32.02 14.69 13.57
CA LYS A 341 -33.47 14.43 13.66
C LYS A 341 -34.30 15.72 13.66
N ARG A 342 -33.86 16.79 14.34
CA ARG A 342 -34.60 18.06 14.42
C ARG A 342 -34.68 18.81 13.09
N HIS A 343 -33.73 18.59 12.18
CA HIS A 343 -33.72 19.18 10.84
C HIS A 343 -34.48 18.31 9.83
N LYS A 344 -35.82 18.25 9.99
CA LYS A 344 -36.77 17.59 9.08
C LYS A 344 -36.44 16.12 8.73
N ASN A 345 -35.99 15.35 9.71
CA ASN A 345 -35.68 13.91 9.55
C ASN A 345 -34.60 13.64 8.49
N SER A 346 -33.33 13.99 8.77
CA SER A 346 -32.10 13.65 8.01
C SER A 346 -31.65 14.58 6.87
N ASP A 347 -32.17 15.80 6.77
CA ASP A 347 -31.74 16.75 5.71
C ASP A 347 -30.23 17.05 5.79
N THR A 348 -29.67 17.12 7.00
CA THR A 348 -28.24 17.43 7.21
C THR A 348 -27.35 16.26 6.78
N SER A 349 -27.64 15.03 7.22
CA SER A 349 -26.85 13.86 6.81
C SER A 349 -27.01 13.54 5.33
N ASN A 350 -28.21 13.69 4.76
CA ASN A 350 -28.42 13.52 3.32
C ASN A 350 -27.70 14.59 2.51
N GLY A 351 -27.71 15.85 2.94
CA GLY A 351 -26.95 16.91 2.29
C GLY A 351 -25.44 16.67 2.37
N LEU A 352 -24.94 16.21 3.51
CA LEU A 352 -23.51 15.89 3.69
C LEU A 352 -23.09 14.71 2.79
N LYS A 353 -23.95 13.70 2.63
CA LYS A 353 -23.77 12.64 1.64
C LYS A 353 -23.60 13.19 0.23
N GLN A 354 -24.41 14.17 -0.18
CA GLN A 354 -24.26 14.78 -1.52
C GLN A 354 -22.96 15.56 -1.66
N TYR A 355 -22.51 16.23 -0.60
CA TYR A 355 -21.24 16.94 -0.61
C TYR A 355 -20.04 15.97 -0.71
N ILE A 356 -20.08 14.83 -0.03
CA ILE A 356 -19.09 13.76 -0.17
C ILE A 356 -19.07 13.22 -1.61
N LYS A 357 -20.24 13.00 -2.22
CA LYS A 357 -20.35 12.57 -3.63
C LYS A 357 -19.72 13.57 -4.60
N PHE A 358 -19.95 14.87 -4.38
CA PHE A 358 -19.33 15.94 -5.14
C PHE A 358 -17.79 15.90 -5.04
N LEU A 359 -17.23 15.71 -3.84
CA LEU A 359 -15.78 15.62 -3.65
C LEU A 359 -15.16 14.37 -4.26
N ASN A 360 -15.93 13.27 -4.33
CA ASN A 360 -15.53 12.03 -4.99
C ASN A 360 -15.56 12.11 -6.52
N GLY A 361 -15.96 13.24 -7.10
CA GLY A 361 -16.07 13.40 -8.55
C GLY A 361 -17.16 12.53 -9.17
N GLU A 362 -18.17 12.12 -8.39
CA GLU A 362 -19.29 11.34 -8.94
C GLU A 362 -19.97 12.16 -10.06
N SER A 363 -19.97 11.59 -11.28
CA SER A 363 -20.60 12.21 -12.44
C SER A 363 -22.12 12.28 -12.27
N ASN A 364 -22.74 13.25 -12.94
CA ASN A 364 -24.18 13.48 -12.90
C ASN A 364 -24.95 12.34 -13.58
N GLY A 365 -25.08 11.21 -12.89
CA GLY A 365 -26.05 10.14 -13.15
C GLY A 365 -25.92 9.42 -14.49
N GLN A 366 -25.01 8.45 -14.57
CA GLN A 366 -25.20 7.20 -15.31
C GLN A 366 -24.61 6.06 -14.45
N GLU A 367 -25.48 5.26 -13.82
CA GLU A 367 -25.08 3.94 -13.31
C GLU A 367 -25.09 2.99 -14.50
N ASP A 368 -23.93 2.76 -15.11
CA ASP A 368 -23.70 1.54 -15.88
C ASP A 368 -22.74 0.62 -15.12
N GLN A 369 -23.04 -0.66 -15.19
CA GLN A 369 -22.30 -1.76 -14.57
C GLN A 369 -20.88 -1.82 -15.15
N LEU A 370 -19.90 -1.25 -14.47
CA LEU A 370 -18.48 -1.48 -14.78
C LEU A 370 -18.00 -2.72 -14.05
N SER A 371 -18.24 -3.88 -14.67
CA SER A 371 -17.25 -4.95 -14.63
C SER A 371 -15.93 -4.39 -15.17
N ASN A 372 -14.82 -4.56 -14.45
CA ASN A 372 -13.47 -4.20 -14.92
C ASN A 372 -12.94 -5.16 -16.00
N ASN A 373 -13.81 -5.60 -16.91
CA ASN A 373 -13.43 -6.04 -18.23
C ASN A 373 -13.83 -4.88 -19.14
N ILE A 374 -12.84 -4.17 -19.69
CA ILE A 374 -13.09 -3.43 -20.93
C ILE A 374 -13.38 -4.55 -21.95
N ASP A 375 -14.66 -4.87 -22.13
CA ASP A 375 -15.07 -5.74 -23.22
C ASP A 375 -14.49 -5.11 -24.49
N LYS A 376 -13.77 -5.90 -25.30
CA LYS A 376 -13.17 -5.50 -26.60
C LYS A 376 -14.18 -4.86 -27.59
N LYS A 377 -15.44 -4.64 -27.19
CA LYS A 377 -16.59 -4.27 -28.01
C LYS A 377 -17.03 -2.81 -27.91
N ASP A 378 -16.64 -2.03 -26.90
CA ASP A 378 -17.25 -0.70 -26.67
C ASP A 378 -16.22 0.44 -26.46
N LEU A 379 -15.05 0.40 -27.09
CA LEU A 379 -14.16 1.57 -27.16
C LEU A 379 -14.57 2.45 -28.35
N GLU A 380 -14.76 3.74 -28.08
CA GLU A 380 -15.06 4.74 -29.09
C GLU A 380 -13.79 5.35 -29.66
N PHE A 381 -13.66 5.32 -30.98
CA PHE A 381 -12.56 5.95 -31.69
C PHE A 381 -12.75 7.48 -31.71
N SER A 382 -11.66 8.23 -31.47
CA SER A 382 -11.68 9.69 -31.59
C SER A 382 -10.39 10.26 -32.17
N ASN A 383 -10.57 11.07 -33.21
CA ASN A 383 -9.58 11.91 -33.86
C ASN A 383 -9.53 13.33 -33.27
N LYS A 384 -10.10 13.57 -32.08
CA LYS A 384 -10.06 14.88 -31.44
C LYS A 384 -8.63 15.22 -31.02
N GLU A 385 -8.12 16.33 -31.54
CA GLU A 385 -6.78 16.85 -31.24
C GLU A 385 -6.78 17.58 -29.90
N ILE A 386 -6.08 17.02 -28.91
CA ILE A 386 -5.87 17.62 -27.59
C ILE A 386 -4.44 17.32 -27.14
N GLY A 387 -3.76 18.30 -26.55
CA GLY A 387 -2.36 18.17 -26.14
C GLY A 387 -1.39 18.16 -27.33
N ASN A 388 -0.18 17.69 -27.10
CA ASN A 388 0.88 17.63 -28.11
C ASN A 388 1.53 16.24 -28.16
N ILE A 389 1.38 15.57 -29.30
CA ILE A 389 1.95 14.24 -29.56
C ILE A 389 3.35 14.30 -30.20
N ASN A 390 3.83 15.48 -30.58
CA ASN A 390 5.10 15.69 -31.29
C ASN A 390 6.30 15.85 -30.35
N PHE A 391 6.14 15.61 -29.05
CA PHE A 391 7.26 15.54 -28.13
C PHE A 391 8.22 14.41 -28.58
N PRO A 392 9.52 14.70 -28.80
CA PRO A 392 10.43 13.78 -29.49
C PRO A 392 10.83 12.58 -28.64
N ASN A 393 10.99 12.75 -27.33
CA ASN A 393 11.47 11.69 -26.44
C ASN A 393 10.30 10.82 -25.97
N LYS A 394 10.12 9.68 -26.63
CA LYS A 394 9.00 8.76 -26.38
C LYS A 394 9.20 7.83 -25.18
N ASN A 395 10.45 7.51 -24.85
CA ASN A 395 10.82 6.70 -23.70
C ASN A 395 11.93 7.40 -22.92
N ILE A 396 11.71 7.73 -21.64
CA ILE A 396 12.73 8.37 -20.80
C ILE A 396 12.84 7.64 -19.46
N LEU A 397 14.07 7.29 -19.07
CA LEU A 397 14.41 6.83 -17.74
C LEU A 397 15.07 7.97 -16.95
N PHE A 398 14.38 8.49 -15.95
CA PHE A 398 14.94 9.45 -15.01
C PHE A 398 15.64 8.73 -13.87
N LYS A 399 16.97 8.84 -13.81
CA LYS A 399 17.81 8.19 -12.79
C LYS A 399 18.40 9.23 -11.84
N GLY A 400 18.58 8.91 -10.57
CA GLY A 400 19.19 9.85 -9.61
C GLY A 400 19.00 9.41 -8.16
N VAL A 401 19.70 10.05 -7.22
CA VAL A 401 19.47 9.80 -5.78
C VAL A 401 18.03 10.16 -5.38
N PRO A 402 17.50 9.60 -4.27
CA PRO A 402 16.19 9.99 -3.75
C PRO A 402 16.10 11.51 -3.51
N GLY A 403 14.94 12.10 -3.78
CA GLY A 403 14.70 13.52 -3.48
C GLY A 403 15.31 14.54 -4.46
N THR A 404 15.69 14.14 -5.68
CA THR A 404 16.17 15.07 -6.72
C THR A 404 15.09 15.62 -7.66
N GLY A 405 13.82 15.20 -7.47
CA GLY A 405 12.70 15.71 -8.26
C GLY A 405 12.46 14.97 -9.58
N LYS A 406 12.78 13.67 -9.66
CA LYS A 406 12.49 12.81 -10.82
C LYS A 406 11.01 12.82 -11.21
N SER A 407 10.13 12.40 -10.29
CA SER A 407 8.68 12.38 -10.51
C SER A 407 8.10 13.78 -10.78
N LYS A 408 8.69 14.82 -10.18
CA LYS A 408 8.32 16.22 -10.45
C LYS A 408 8.68 16.66 -11.87
N THR A 409 9.82 16.21 -12.39
CA THR A 409 10.24 16.47 -13.77
C THR A 409 9.28 15.84 -14.77
N ILE A 410 8.79 14.63 -14.48
CA ILE A 410 7.74 13.98 -15.28
C ILE A 410 6.46 14.82 -15.28
N ASP A 411 6.00 15.27 -14.11
CA ASP A 411 4.80 16.13 -14.01
C ASP A 411 4.94 17.41 -14.81
N ASP A 412 6.13 18.01 -14.80
CA ASP A 412 6.43 19.22 -15.56
C ASP A 412 6.40 18.92 -17.06
N ILE A 413 6.93 17.78 -17.53
CA ILE A 413 6.84 17.37 -18.95
C ILE A 413 5.38 17.20 -19.40
N ILE A 414 4.56 16.55 -18.58
CA ILE A 414 3.14 16.30 -18.85
C ILE A 414 2.36 17.61 -18.97
N LYS A 415 2.61 18.58 -18.09
CA LYS A 415 1.81 19.81 -17.98
C LYS A 415 2.32 20.97 -18.84
N ASP A 416 3.58 20.93 -19.26
CA ASP A 416 4.22 21.99 -20.03
C ASP A 416 3.63 22.11 -21.45
N GLU A 417 3.30 23.34 -21.85
CA GLU A 417 2.61 23.66 -23.10
C GLU A 417 3.47 23.41 -24.34
N ASP A 418 4.79 23.54 -24.20
CA ASP A 418 5.76 23.28 -25.27
C ASP A 418 6.13 21.79 -25.37
N LYS A 419 5.67 20.96 -24.41
CA LYS A 419 5.93 19.52 -24.34
C LYS A 419 4.68 18.71 -24.64
N LEU A 420 4.02 18.11 -23.65
CA LEU A 420 2.85 17.25 -23.89
C LEU A 420 1.51 17.98 -23.76
N ASN A 421 1.47 19.12 -23.06
CA ASN A 421 0.28 19.95 -22.87
C ASN A 421 -0.99 19.17 -22.43
N MET A 422 -0.88 18.34 -21.40
CA MET A 422 -1.94 17.41 -20.98
C MET A 422 -2.84 17.93 -19.85
N LYS A 423 -2.87 19.25 -19.60
CA LYS A 423 -3.63 19.83 -18.47
C LYS A 423 -5.12 19.44 -18.49
N ASP A 424 -5.70 19.31 -19.68
CA ASP A 424 -7.12 19.01 -19.89
C ASP A 424 -7.42 17.51 -20.10
N ILE A 425 -6.39 16.66 -20.10
CA ILE A 425 -6.48 15.21 -20.38
C ILE A 425 -5.60 14.39 -19.43
N LEU A 426 -5.60 14.76 -18.15
CA LEU A 426 -4.80 14.04 -17.14
C LEU A 426 -5.21 12.57 -16.97
N ASP A 427 -6.44 12.20 -17.34
CA ASP A 427 -6.90 10.81 -17.37
C ASP A 427 -6.13 9.94 -18.39
N ASN A 428 -5.46 10.56 -19.37
CA ASN A 428 -4.56 9.87 -20.29
C ASN A 428 -3.17 9.61 -19.66
N VAL A 429 -2.99 9.82 -18.36
CA VAL A 429 -1.76 9.49 -17.62
C VAL A 429 -2.02 8.29 -16.70
N LEU A 430 -1.42 7.15 -16.99
CA LEU A 430 -1.39 6.00 -16.10
C LEU A 430 -0.07 6.00 -15.32
N ARG A 431 -0.13 6.19 -14.00
CA ARG A 431 1.04 6.09 -13.12
C ARG A 431 0.97 4.87 -12.23
N ILE A 432 2.02 4.05 -12.25
CA ILE A 432 2.15 2.81 -11.50
C ILE A 432 3.47 2.86 -10.72
N ASN A 433 3.43 2.47 -9.46
CA ASN A 433 4.64 2.24 -8.67
C ASN A 433 5.02 0.76 -8.76
N ILE A 434 6.25 0.47 -9.16
CA ILE A 434 6.74 -0.88 -9.41
C ILE A 434 7.32 -1.47 -8.13
N HIS A 435 7.01 -2.74 -7.88
CA HIS A 435 7.48 -3.51 -6.73
C HIS A 435 7.92 -4.90 -7.18
N SER A 436 8.68 -5.62 -6.35
CA SER A 436 9.13 -6.99 -6.65
C SER A 436 7.98 -7.97 -6.90
N ALA A 437 6.82 -7.75 -6.28
CA ALA A 437 5.62 -8.57 -6.49
C ALA A 437 4.77 -8.14 -7.69
N SER A 438 5.11 -7.04 -8.39
CA SER A 438 4.42 -6.63 -9.61
C SER A 438 4.57 -7.71 -10.68
N SER A 439 3.46 -8.14 -11.29
CA SER A 439 3.45 -9.25 -12.23
C SER A 439 2.93 -8.84 -13.61
N ASN A 440 3.33 -9.58 -14.64
CA ASN A 440 2.74 -9.45 -15.98
C ASN A 440 1.22 -9.60 -15.94
N SER A 441 0.68 -10.53 -15.14
CA SER A 441 -0.75 -10.77 -15.05
C SER A 441 -1.57 -9.61 -14.49
N ASP A 442 -0.95 -8.75 -13.68
CA ASP A 442 -1.62 -7.57 -13.12
C ASP A 442 -1.60 -6.38 -14.08
N LEU A 443 -0.52 -6.25 -14.87
CA LEU A 443 -0.28 -5.08 -15.72
C LEU A 443 -0.70 -5.30 -17.17
N MET A 444 -0.53 -6.51 -17.70
CA MET A 444 -0.75 -6.87 -19.10
C MET A 444 -1.99 -7.75 -19.30
N GLN A 445 -1.86 -9.07 -19.14
CA GLN A 445 -2.97 -10.01 -19.29
C GLN A 445 -2.84 -11.16 -18.31
N GLY A 446 -3.94 -11.54 -17.67
CA GLY A 446 -3.98 -12.59 -16.67
C GLY A 446 -5.26 -13.40 -16.73
N ILE A 447 -5.35 -14.44 -15.89
CA ILE A 447 -6.56 -15.25 -15.76
C ILE A 447 -7.31 -14.77 -14.51
N SER A 448 -8.57 -14.38 -14.69
CA SER A 448 -9.51 -14.15 -13.59
C SER A 448 -10.41 -15.36 -13.40
N ILE A 449 -10.83 -15.56 -12.16
CA ILE A 449 -11.66 -16.68 -11.76
C ILE A 449 -12.98 -16.09 -11.25
N SER A 450 -14.04 -16.34 -11.99
CA SER A 450 -15.41 -15.97 -11.62
C SER A 450 -16.26 -17.23 -11.43
N THR A 451 -17.50 -17.06 -10.95
CA THR A 451 -18.45 -18.19 -10.85
C THR A 451 -19.61 -17.92 -11.78
N THR A 452 -20.10 -18.98 -12.43
CA THR A 452 -21.27 -18.87 -13.31
C THR A 452 -22.48 -18.34 -12.53
N LYS A 453 -23.46 -17.72 -13.20
CA LYS A 453 -24.64 -17.10 -12.56
C LYS A 453 -25.42 -18.08 -11.65
N ASP A 454 -25.33 -19.38 -11.91
CA ASP A 454 -25.92 -20.46 -11.13
C ASP A 454 -25.02 -21.00 -9.98
N LYS A 455 -23.83 -20.42 -9.77
CA LYS A 455 -22.84 -20.73 -8.70
C LYS A 455 -22.40 -22.20 -8.63
N ASN A 456 -22.59 -22.94 -9.72
CA ASN A 456 -22.24 -24.36 -9.78
C ASN A 456 -20.89 -24.61 -10.45
N ASN A 457 -20.45 -23.71 -11.32
CA ASN A 457 -19.21 -23.86 -12.07
C ASN A 457 -18.28 -22.66 -11.86
N VAL A 458 -16.98 -22.94 -11.87
CA VAL A 458 -15.91 -21.95 -11.95
C VAL A 458 -15.75 -21.55 -13.42
N LEU A 459 -15.70 -20.26 -13.68
CA LEU A 459 -15.47 -19.68 -15.00
C LEU A 459 -14.08 -19.03 -14.98
N TYR A 460 -13.23 -19.42 -15.92
CA TYR A 460 -11.95 -18.77 -16.14
C TYR A 460 -12.14 -17.75 -17.26
N GLU A 461 -11.84 -16.50 -16.98
CA GLU A 461 -11.97 -15.40 -17.93
C GLU A 461 -10.65 -14.67 -18.04
N GLU A 462 -10.26 -14.34 -19.26
CA GLU A 462 -9.10 -13.49 -19.47
C GLU A 462 -9.38 -12.09 -18.91
N LYS A 463 -8.45 -11.59 -18.09
CA LYS A 463 -8.47 -10.25 -17.51
C LYS A 463 -7.40 -9.41 -18.18
N GLN A 464 -7.78 -8.21 -18.61
CA GLN A 464 -6.83 -7.20 -19.07
C GLN A 464 -6.28 -6.40 -17.89
N GLY A 465 -4.97 -6.24 -17.86
CA GLY A 465 -4.26 -5.42 -16.89
C GLY A 465 -4.29 -3.93 -17.25
N ALA A 466 -3.80 -3.10 -16.32
CA ALA A 466 -3.88 -1.66 -16.44
C ALA A 466 -3.07 -1.09 -17.63
N ILE A 467 -1.86 -1.60 -17.88
CA ILE A 467 -1.01 -1.15 -18.98
C ILE A 467 -1.62 -1.54 -20.32
N LEU A 468 -2.08 -2.79 -20.46
CA LEU A 468 -2.71 -3.24 -21.70
C LEU A 468 -3.96 -2.42 -22.04
N SER A 469 -4.81 -2.18 -21.05
CA SER A 469 -6.00 -1.32 -21.18
C SER A 469 -5.63 0.09 -21.63
N HIS A 470 -4.57 0.66 -21.05
CA HIS A 470 -4.08 2.00 -21.39
C HIS A 470 -3.55 2.08 -22.84
N ILE A 471 -2.82 1.06 -23.29
CA ILE A 471 -2.34 0.96 -24.68
C ILE A 471 -3.53 0.90 -25.65
N PHE A 472 -4.57 0.10 -25.34
CA PHE A 472 -5.78 0.09 -26.17
C PHE A 472 -6.40 1.48 -26.26
N ILE A 473 -6.65 2.17 -25.15
CA ILE A 473 -7.25 3.51 -25.18
C ILE A 473 -6.39 4.48 -26.01
N ALA A 474 -5.06 4.39 -25.92
CA ALA A 474 -4.15 5.21 -26.72
C ALA A 474 -4.30 4.97 -28.23
N ILE A 475 -4.50 3.71 -28.66
CA ILE A 475 -4.75 3.34 -30.06
C ILE A 475 -6.07 3.96 -30.57
N TYR A 476 -7.11 4.02 -29.74
CA TYR A 476 -8.42 4.57 -30.11
C TYR A 476 -8.46 6.11 -30.12
N LYS A 477 -7.47 6.77 -29.52
CA LYS A 477 -7.36 8.24 -29.44
C LYS A 477 -6.02 8.73 -29.99
N PRO A 478 -5.71 8.45 -31.27
CA PRO A 478 -4.36 8.58 -31.80
C PRO A 478 -3.83 10.02 -31.85
N LYS A 479 -4.73 11.01 -31.79
CA LYS A 479 -4.40 12.44 -31.80
C LYS A 479 -4.28 13.09 -30.41
N GLN A 480 -4.23 12.28 -29.35
CA GLN A 480 -4.03 12.73 -27.98
C GLN A 480 -2.82 12.00 -27.38
N PRO A 481 -1.96 12.68 -26.61
CA PRO A 481 -0.87 12.02 -25.92
C PRO A 481 -1.41 11.13 -24.78
N PHE A 482 -0.76 9.98 -24.60
CA PHE A 482 -0.96 9.05 -23.50
C PHE A 482 0.36 8.83 -22.79
N VAL A 483 0.39 8.81 -21.46
CA VAL A 483 1.63 8.68 -20.69
C VAL A 483 1.53 7.54 -19.70
N LEU A 484 2.41 6.56 -19.86
CA LEU A 484 2.67 5.52 -18.87
C LEU A 484 3.86 5.94 -18.01
N VAL A 485 3.62 6.16 -16.71
CA VAL A 485 4.66 6.43 -15.72
C VAL A 485 4.91 5.20 -14.88
N LEU A 486 6.13 4.66 -14.91
CA LEU A 486 6.57 3.54 -14.09
C LEU A 486 7.57 4.05 -13.03
N GLU A 487 7.07 4.28 -11.82
CA GLU A 487 7.91 4.73 -10.70
C GLU A 487 8.70 3.55 -10.12
N GLU A 488 9.93 3.81 -9.68
CA GLU A 488 10.80 2.84 -9.01
C GLU A 488 11.03 1.56 -9.87
N ILE A 489 11.29 1.75 -11.16
CA ILE A 489 11.44 0.62 -12.11
C ILE A 489 12.59 -0.32 -11.74
N GLN A 490 13.54 0.10 -10.88
CA GLN A 490 14.60 -0.79 -10.40
C GLN A 490 14.12 -1.86 -9.42
N GLU A 491 12.86 -1.86 -8.97
CA GLU A 491 12.34 -2.92 -8.09
C GLU A 491 11.91 -4.19 -8.87
N ASN A 492 11.84 -4.14 -10.21
CA ASN A 492 11.42 -5.27 -11.03
C ASN A 492 11.90 -5.18 -12.50
N SER A 493 11.98 -6.29 -13.24
CA SER A 493 12.37 -6.28 -14.65
C SER A 493 11.22 -5.81 -15.54
N LEU A 494 11.46 -4.75 -16.33
CA LEU A 494 10.48 -4.29 -17.32
C LEU A 494 10.11 -5.41 -18.32
N ASN A 495 11.05 -6.28 -18.70
CA ASN A 495 10.76 -7.40 -19.60
C ASN A 495 9.77 -8.38 -18.96
N GLU A 496 9.90 -8.65 -17.66
CA GLU A 496 8.96 -9.51 -16.93
C GLU A 496 7.58 -8.84 -16.83
N LEU A 497 7.54 -7.52 -16.65
CA LEU A 497 6.29 -6.77 -16.51
C LEU A 497 5.48 -6.64 -17.80
N ILE A 498 6.13 -6.35 -18.95
CA ILE A 498 5.42 -6.09 -20.23
C ILE A 498 5.67 -7.13 -21.32
N GLY A 499 6.52 -8.13 -21.08
CA GLY A 499 6.77 -9.23 -22.02
C GLY A 499 7.27 -8.75 -23.38
N ASP A 500 6.76 -9.38 -24.44
CA ASP A 500 7.19 -9.13 -25.82
C ASP A 500 6.89 -7.71 -26.32
N LEU A 501 6.00 -6.95 -25.66
CA LEU A 501 5.74 -5.55 -26.01
C LEU A 501 6.98 -4.66 -25.84
N ILE A 502 7.97 -5.09 -25.06
CA ILE A 502 9.27 -4.40 -24.98
C ILE A 502 9.92 -4.22 -26.37
N TYR A 503 9.63 -5.11 -27.32
CA TYR A 503 10.13 -4.96 -28.69
C TYR A 503 9.53 -3.75 -29.41
N LEU A 504 8.26 -3.43 -29.14
CA LEU A 504 7.50 -2.39 -29.84
C LEU A 504 7.65 -1.00 -29.24
N ILE A 505 8.21 -0.86 -28.02
CA ILE A 505 8.40 0.47 -27.42
C ILE A 505 9.47 1.30 -28.15
N GLU A 506 10.33 0.68 -28.97
CA GLU A 506 11.33 1.39 -29.79
C GLU A 506 10.65 2.31 -30.81
N ASP A 507 11.10 3.56 -30.92
CA ASP A 507 10.48 4.62 -31.75
C ASP A 507 10.17 4.19 -33.19
N LYS A 508 11.07 3.43 -33.82
CA LYS A 508 10.92 2.98 -35.22
C LYS A 508 9.92 1.84 -35.42
N LYS A 509 9.47 1.20 -34.34
CA LYS A 509 8.59 0.02 -34.36
C LYS A 509 7.18 0.33 -33.87
N ARG A 510 6.94 1.58 -33.47
CA ARG A 510 5.63 2.07 -33.09
C ARG A 510 4.80 2.40 -34.32
N THR A 511 3.49 2.44 -34.13
CA THR A 511 2.53 2.62 -35.22
C THR A 511 1.91 4.01 -35.19
N ASP A 512 1.93 4.70 -36.33
CA ASP A 512 1.10 5.88 -36.58
C ASP A 512 -0.30 5.43 -36.98
N VAL A 513 -1.29 5.71 -36.13
CA VAL A 513 -2.69 5.36 -36.39
C VAL A 513 -3.37 6.52 -37.11
N GLU A 514 -3.20 6.57 -38.44
CA GLU A 514 -3.77 7.61 -39.31
C GLU A 514 -5.05 7.13 -40.01
N LEU A 515 -6.14 7.00 -39.25
CA LEU A 515 -7.43 6.55 -39.78
C LEU A 515 -8.45 7.69 -39.88
N SER A 516 -9.18 7.72 -40.99
CA SER A 516 -10.28 8.67 -41.21
C SER A 516 -11.61 8.13 -40.67
N ILE A 517 -11.63 7.75 -39.38
CA ILE A 517 -12.84 7.32 -38.66
C ILE A 517 -13.46 8.54 -37.97
N THR A 518 -14.80 8.62 -37.97
CA THR A 518 -15.56 9.66 -37.28
C THR A 518 -15.39 9.56 -35.77
N ASP A 519 -15.39 10.70 -35.06
CA ASP A 519 -15.38 10.69 -33.59
C ASP A 519 -16.58 9.92 -33.02
N GLU A 520 -16.40 9.34 -31.84
CA GLU A 520 -17.43 8.58 -31.10
C GLU A 520 -17.89 7.32 -31.85
N THR A 521 -17.08 6.80 -32.78
CA THR A 521 -17.40 5.57 -33.50
C THR A 521 -16.98 4.36 -32.68
N ALA A 522 -17.93 3.57 -32.22
CA ALA A 522 -17.67 2.24 -31.66
C ALA A 522 -17.15 1.30 -32.76
N ILE A 523 -15.94 0.78 -32.57
CA ILE A 523 -15.29 -0.16 -33.49
C ILE A 523 -14.58 -1.23 -32.66
N SER A 524 -14.64 -2.48 -33.10
CA SER A 524 -13.90 -3.55 -32.42
C SER A 524 -12.41 -3.45 -32.71
N TYR A 525 -11.58 -3.95 -31.79
CA TYR A 525 -10.13 -3.87 -31.97
C TYR A 525 -9.64 -4.62 -33.21
N ASP A 526 -10.21 -5.79 -33.53
CA ASP A 526 -9.78 -6.58 -34.69
C ASP A 526 -10.11 -5.88 -36.01
N GLU A 527 -11.26 -5.20 -36.08
CA GLU A 527 -11.63 -4.37 -37.23
C GLU A 527 -10.74 -3.13 -37.33
N LEU A 528 -10.43 -2.49 -36.21
CA LEU A 528 -9.53 -1.33 -36.15
C LEU A 528 -8.11 -1.72 -36.59
N PHE A 529 -7.57 -2.81 -36.05
CA PHE A 529 -6.26 -3.35 -36.40
C PHE A 529 -6.18 -3.66 -37.89
N LYS A 530 -7.22 -4.29 -38.47
CA LYS A 530 -7.26 -4.57 -39.90
C LYS A 530 -7.23 -3.29 -40.74
N GLN A 531 -7.95 -2.25 -40.33
CA GLN A 531 -7.88 -0.95 -41.02
C GLN A 531 -6.49 -0.31 -40.92
N ILE A 532 -5.80 -0.46 -39.78
CA ILE A 532 -4.40 -0.03 -39.62
C ILE A 532 -3.49 -0.83 -40.56
N GLU A 533 -3.64 -2.15 -40.61
CA GLU A 533 -2.87 -3.05 -41.48
C GLU A 533 -3.09 -2.70 -42.97
N ASP A 534 -4.34 -2.49 -43.38
CA ASP A 534 -4.73 -2.15 -44.76
C ASP A 534 -4.23 -0.74 -45.19
N THR A 535 -3.99 0.18 -44.25
CA THR A 535 -3.53 1.55 -44.52
C THR A 535 -2.01 1.70 -44.42
N THR A 536 -1.32 0.71 -43.87
CA THR A 536 0.16 0.68 -43.85
C THR A 536 0.68 0.53 -45.28
N LYS A 537 1.63 1.38 -45.69
CA LYS A 537 2.14 1.40 -47.08
C LYS A 537 2.81 0.06 -47.43
N GLU A 538 2.74 -0.36 -48.70
CA GLU A 538 3.32 -1.63 -49.18
C GLU A 538 4.83 -1.80 -48.88
N ASP A 539 5.58 -0.70 -48.69
CA ASP A 539 7.02 -0.71 -48.38
C ASP A 539 7.33 -0.60 -46.86
N GLU A 540 6.33 -0.40 -46.00
CA GLU A 540 6.48 -0.28 -44.53
C GLU A 540 5.95 -1.56 -43.85
N THR A 541 6.76 -2.19 -43.00
CA THR A 541 6.31 -3.36 -42.21
C THR A 541 5.63 -2.91 -40.93
N LEU A 542 4.33 -3.22 -40.77
CA LEU A 542 3.63 -3.05 -39.49
C LEU A 542 4.24 -3.98 -38.44
N HIS A 543 4.91 -3.41 -37.45
CA HIS A 543 5.46 -4.16 -36.33
C HIS A 543 4.36 -4.46 -35.31
N SER A 544 4.09 -5.74 -35.08
CA SER A 544 3.12 -6.21 -34.08
C SER A 544 3.66 -7.42 -33.32
N VAL A 545 3.14 -7.65 -32.12
CA VAL A 545 3.38 -8.86 -31.33
C VAL A 545 2.07 -9.62 -31.14
N GLU A 546 2.12 -10.95 -31.04
CA GLU A 546 0.93 -11.74 -30.76
C GLU A 546 0.82 -12.02 -29.26
N LEU A 547 -0.26 -11.56 -28.65
CA LEU A 547 -0.63 -11.94 -27.30
C LEU A 547 -1.42 -13.26 -27.33
N PRO A 548 -0.97 -14.30 -26.63
CA PRO A 548 -1.64 -15.59 -26.61
C PRO A 548 -2.94 -15.51 -25.80
N SER A 549 -3.96 -16.22 -26.27
CA SER A 549 -5.17 -16.45 -25.48
C SER A 549 -4.85 -17.28 -24.22
N LEU A 550 -5.32 -16.82 -23.06
CA LEU A 550 -5.03 -17.45 -21.77
C LEU A 550 -6.09 -18.48 -21.31
N VAL A 551 -7.18 -18.67 -22.07
CA VAL A 551 -8.30 -19.55 -21.69
C VAL A 551 -8.59 -20.58 -22.79
N GLU A 552 -8.81 -21.83 -22.40
CA GLU A 552 -9.14 -22.93 -23.33
C GLU A 552 -10.46 -22.65 -24.08
N GLY A 553 -10.41 -22.72 -25.42
CA GLY A 553 -11.56 -22.56 -26.31
C GLY A 553 -11.55 -21.31 -27.19
N ASN A 554 -10.68 -20.34 -26.88
CA ASN A 554 -10.43 -19.18 -27.75
C ASN A 554 -9.07 -19.37 -28.44
N THR A 555 -9.08 -19.55 -29.77
CA THR A 555 -7.86 -19.87 -30.57
C THR A 555 -7.25 -18.66 -31.27
N GLU A 556 -7.86 -17.49 -31.13
CA GLU A 556 -7.41 -16.27 -31.78
C GLU A 556 -6.48 -15.50 -30.85
N ASN A 557 -5.19 -15.52 -31.16
CA ASN A 557 -4.21 -14.62 -30.57
C ASN A 557 -4.57 -13.18 -30.94
N THR A 558 -4.35 -12.25 -30.00
CA THR A 558 -4.57 -10.83 -30.28
C THR A 558 -3.27 -10.21 -30.77
N LYS A 559 -3.22 -9.75 -32.02
CA LYS A 559 -2.09 -8.96 -32.51
C LYS A 559 -2.11 -7.59 -31.87
N MET A 560 -1.01 -7.17 -31.25
CA MET A 560 -0.87 -5.89 -30.58
C MET A 560 0.16 -5.00 -31.26
N ILE A 561 -0.10 -3.70 -31.22
CA ILE A 561 0.81 -2.62 -31.61
C ILE A 561 1.05 -1.69 -30.41
N VAL A 562 2.11 -0.88 -30.48
CA VAL A 562 2.29 0.27 -29.59
C VAL A 562 2.12 1.54 -30.41
N PRO A 563 1.15 2.42 -30.09
CA PRO A 563 0.89 3.59 -30.91
C PRO A 563 1.89 4.73 -30.62
N ASN A 564 2.14 5.58 -31.62
CA ASN A 564 3.13 6.67 -31.53
C ASN A 564 2.78 7.80 -30.57
N ASN A 565 1.53 7.89 -30.13
CA ASN A 565 1.05 8.85 -29.15
C ASN A 565 1.22 8.37 -27.69
N LEU A 566 1.70 7.15 -27.44
CA LEU A 566 2.06 6.68 -26.10
C LEU A 566 3.46 7.18 -25.72
N PHE A 567 3.65 7.63 -24.49
CA PHE A 567 4.94 8.04 -23.93
C PHE A 567 5.20 7.22 -22.67
N ILE A 568 6.42 6.72 -22.48
CA ILE A 568 6.77 5.88 -21.35
C ILE A 568 7.87 6.56 -20.54
N PHE A 569 7.55 6.95 -19.31
CA PHE A 569 8.51 7.60 -18.42
C PHE A 569 8.74 6.74 -17.18
N CYS A 570 10.00 6.44 -16.91
CA CYS A 570 10.38 5.64 -15.76
C CYS A 570 11.16 6.50 -14.77
N THR A 571 11.04 6.22 -13.47
CA THR A 571 11.97 6.73 -12.47
C THR A 571 12.80 5.59 -11.89
N SER A 572 14.05 5.90 -11.57
CA SER A 572 14.90 4.97 -10.86
C SER A 572 15.80 5.66 -9.84
N ASN A 573 15.90 5.09 -8.64
CA ASN A 573 16.91 5.47 -7.66
C ASN A 573 18.24 4.76 -7.95
N TYR A 574 19.36 5.36 -7.56
CA TYR A 574 20.63 4.63 -7.55
C TYR A 574 20.54 3.50 -6.51
N ARG A 575 20.82 2.27 -6.92
CA ARG A 575 21.03 1.11 -6.05
C ARG A 575 22.31 0.37 -6.49
N ASP A 576 22.90 -0.37 -5.56
CA ASP A 576 24.10 -1.16 -5.77
C ASP A 576 23.82 -2.45 -6.56
N ASP A 577 22.56 -2.85 -6.62
CA ASP A 577 22.13 -4.06 -7.31
C ASP A 577 22.15 -3.88 -8.83
N LYS A 578 23.22 -4.39 -9.43
CA LYS A 578 23.44 -4.51 -10.88
C LYS A 578 22.35 -5.30 -11.64
N LYS A 579 21.30 -5.77 -10.96
CA LYS A 579 20.39 -6.81 -11.47
C LYS A 579 19.19 -6.28 -12.26
N VAL A 580 18.77 -5.01 -12.12
CA VAL A 580 17.43 -4.60 -12.61
C VAL A 580 17.44 -3.62 -13.79
N ILE A 581 18.46 -2.76 -13.94
CA ILE A 581 18.58 -1.93 -15.15
C ILE A 581 19.31 -2.73 -16.24
N GLU A 582 18.52 -3.46 -17.02
CA GLU A 582 19.01 -4.31 -18.10
C GLU A 582 19.47 -3.48 -19.32
N ASP A 583 20.42 -4.03 -20.09
CA ASP A 583 20.85 -3.50 -21.40
C ASP A 583 19.66 -3.30 -22.36
N ASN A 584 18.63 -4.15 -22.24
CA ASN A 584 17.39 -4.01 -23.01
C ASN A 584 16.63 -2.71 -22.73
N LEU A 585 16.67 -2.21 -21.49
CA LEU A 585 16.02 -0.98 -21.09
C LEU A 585 16.88 0.22 -21.55
N LEU A 586 18.19 0.17 -21.33
CA LEU A 586 19.13 1.22 -21.75
C LEU A 586 19.15 1.49 -23.26
N ARG A 587 18.88 0.48 -24.09
CA ARG A 587 18.79 0.65 -25.56
C ARG A 587 17.48 1.25 -26.04
N ARG A 588 16.45 1.26 -25.20
CA ARG A 588 15.07 1.66 -25.57
C ARG A 588 14.61 2.94 -24.92
N PHE A 589 15.30 3.37 -23.87
CA PHE A 589 15.02 4.58 -23.11
C PHE A 589 16.18 5.56 -23.23
N ASP A 590 15.85 6.83 -23.43
CA ASP A 590 16.80 7.90 -23.15
C ASP A 590 17.02 7.97 -21.63
N VAL A 591 18.26 7.84 -21.19
CA VAL A 591 18.58 7.92 -19.76
C VAL A 591 18.96 9.35 -19.40
N VAL A 592 18.23 9.94 -18.45
CA VAL A 592 18.45 11.28 -17.95
C VAL A 592 18.78 11.21 -16.47
N GLU A 593 20.02 11.54 -16.12
CA GLU A 593 20.42 11.64 -14.72
C GLU A 593 19.99 12.99 -14.12
N ILE A 594 19.27 12.92 -13.01
CA ILE A 594 18.78 14.07 -12.26
C ILE A 594 19.53 14.14 -10.94
N TYR A 595 20.48 15.06 -10.89
CA TYR A 595 21.27 15.39 -9.72
C TYR A 595 20.57 16.37 -8.78
N PRO A 596 21.02 16.47 -7.51
CA PRO A 596 20.62 17.55 -6.61
C PRO A 596 20.84 18.92 -7.25
N LYS A 597 19.90 19.85 -7.04
CA LYS A 597 19.95 21.20 -7.60
C LYS A 597 20.22 22.21 -6.50
N TYR A 598 21.10 23.16 -6.75
CA TYR A 598 21.46 24.21 -5.80
C TYR A 598 20.96 25.61 -6.23
N ASP A 599 20.11 25.69 -7.26
CA ASP A 599 19.51 26.96 -7.68
C ASP A 599 18.67 27.54 -6.54
N LYS A 600 19.08 28.71 -6.03
CA LYS A 600 18.41 29.42 -4.94
C LYS A 600 16.91 29.64 -5.18
N LYS A 601 16.44 29.68 -6.43
CA LYS A 601 15.03 29.86 -6.76
C LYS A 601 14.12 28.71 -6.33
N ILE A 602 14.66 27.50 -6.11
CA ILE A 602 13.85 26.36 -5.68
C ILE A 602 13.68 26.31 -4.15
N TYR A 603 14.53 27.02 -3.40
CA TYR A 603 14.55 27.01 -1.94
C TYR A 603 13.82 28.23 -1.36
N LYS A 604 13.27 28.07 -0.15
CA LYS A 604 12.70 29.17 0.63
C LYS A 604 13.75 29.98 1.41
N SER A 605 15.01 29.53 1.38
CA SER A 605 16.16 30.16 2.02
C SER A 605 17.39 30.09 1.12
N GLU A 606 18.22 31.13 1.13
CA GLU A 606 19.38 31.23 0.24
C GLU A 606 20.64 30.53 0.75
N ASP A 607 20.71 30.24 2.04
CA ASP A 607 21.82 29.56 2.73
C ASP A 607 21.74 28.03 2.66
N ILE A 608 20.53 27.47 2.62
CA ILE A 608 20.27 26.03 2.50
C ILE A 608 20.87 25.38 1.24
N PRO A 609 20.71 25.93 0.02
CA PRO A 609 21.38 25.37 -1.16
C PRO A 609 22.90 25.35 -1.02
N ILE A 610 23.50 26.36 -0.39
CA ILE A 610 24.95 26.46 -0.16
C ILE A 610 25.40 25.35 0.81
N PHE A 611 24.66 25.18 1.91
CA PHE A 611 24.92 24.09 2.86
C PHE A 611 24.83 22.70 2.20
N LEU A 612 23.79 22.47 1.38
CA LEU A 612 23.60 21.19 0.70
C LEU A 612 24.65 20.95 -0.39
N GLU A 613 25.06 21.99 -1.13
CA GLU A 613 26.14 21.91 -2.12
C GLU A 613 27.45 21.51 -1.43
N LYS A 614 27.79 22.16 -0.31
CA LYS A 614 28.98 21.82 0.47
C LYS A 614 28.94 20.40 1.05
N LEU A 615 27.79 19.97 1.57
CA LEU A 615 27.58 18.59 2.02
C LEU A 615 27.87 17.61 0.88
N ASN A 616 27.30 17.82 -0.29
CA ASN A 616 27.49 16.95 -1.44
C ASN A 616 28.91 16.99 -2.00
N ASP A 617 29.58 18.15 -1.99
CA ASP A 617 30.99 18.24 -2.36
C ASP A 617 31.89 17.44 -1.41
N ASN A 618 31.61 17.48 -0.11
CA ASN A 618 32.33 16.67 0.88
C ASN A 618 32.10 15.17 0.69
N ILE A 619 30.86 14.77 0.39
CA ILE A 619 30.53 13.38 0.02
C ILE A 619 31.33 12.94 -1.20
N LEU A 620 31.31 13.73 -2.29
CA LEU A 620 32.02 13.39 -3.53
C LEU A 620 33.54 13.28 -3.33
N LYS A 621 34.11 14.12 -2.46
CA LYS A 621 35.53 14.05 -2.08
C LYS A 621 35.84 12.79 -1.28
N GLN A 622 35.00 12.43 -0.32
CA GLN A 622 35.19 11.24 0.51
C GLN A 622 35.16 9.96 -0.34
N PHE A 623 34.18 9.86 -1.25
CA PHE A 623 33.98 8.69 -2.09
C PHE A 623 34.73 8.77 -3.43
N ILE A 624 35.77 9.59 -3.57
CA ILE A 624 36.47 9.79 -4.86
C ILE A 624 37.06 8.49 -5.46
N SER A 625 37.33 7.48 -4.63
CA SER A 625 37.80 6.16 -5.06
C SER A 625 36.69 5.22 -5.51
N GLU A 626 35.43 5.53 -5.21
CA GLU A 626 34.28 4.75 -5.65
C GLU A 626 34.08 4.86 -7.16
N THR A 627 33.51 3.81 -7.76
CA THR A 627 33.25 3.82 -9.21
C THR A 627 32.17 4.85 -9.57
N HIS A 628 31.20 5.04 -8.67
CA HIS A 628 30.06 5.94 -8.84
C HIS A 628 29.86 6.78 -7.58
N PRO A 629 30.70 7.81 -7.33
CA PRO A 629 30.63 8.61 -6.11
C PRO A 629 29.34 9.43 -5.99
N ASP A 630 28.71 9.74 -7.13
CA ASP A 630 27.48 10.53 -7.21
C ASP A 630 26.23 9.82 -6.66
N ARG A 631 26.26 8.48 -6.54
CA ARG A 631 25.20 7.71 -5.87
C ARG A 631 25.05 8.04 -4.39
N TYR A 632 26.09 8.60 -3.79
CA TYR A 632 26.11 8.99 -2.38
C TYR A 632 25.64 10.43 -2.15
N MET A 633 25.30 11.21 -3.18
CA MET A 633 24.80 12.56 -2.98
C MET A 633 23.43 12.56 -2.26
N ILE A 634 23.10 13.67 -1.61
CA ILE A 634 21.82 13.89 -0.92
C ILE A 634 20.92 14.77 -1.78
N GLY A 635 19.67 14.32 -1.96
CA GLY A 635 18.63 15.06 -2.68
C GLY A 635 18.14 16.30 -1.95
N HIS A 636 17.68 17.29 -2.72
CA HIS A 636 17.24 18.58 -2.21
C HIS A 636 15.84 18.59 -1.59
N ALA A 637 15.01 17.57 -1.83
CA ALA A 637 13.61 17.54 -1.39
C ALA A 637 13.42 17.74 0.12
N ASN A 638 14.31 17.16 0.95
CA ASN A 638 14.25 17.29 2.41
C ASN A 638 14.50 18.73 2.90
N TRP A 639 15.07 19.59 2.05
CA TRP A 639 15.57 20.91 2.41
C TRP A 639 14.67 22.04 1.91
N LEU A 640 13.72 21.76 1.01
CA LEU A 640 12.91 22.78 0.30
C LEU A 640 12.00 23.61 1.21
N TYR A 641 11.58 23.05 2.35
CA TYR A 641 10.60 23.69 3.23
C TYR A 641 11.22 24.63 4.26
N ILE A 642 12.54 24.57 4.46
CA ILE A 642 13.26 25.40 5.43
C ILE A 642 13.29 26.85 4.93
N THR A 643 12.69 27.77 5.70
CA THR A 643 12.61 29.18 5.30
C THR A 643 13.84 29.97 5.78
N LYS A 644 13.93 31.26 5.45
CA LYS A 644 14.99 32.15 5.95
C LYS A 644 14.83 32.65 7.40
N ALA A 645 13.75 32.32 8.09
CA ALA A 645 13.54 32.76 9.48
C ALA A 645 14.54 32.07 10.44
N ASP A 646 15.10 32.80 11.40
CA ASP A 646 15.85 32.20 12.51
C ASP A 646 14.90 32.05 13.72
N ASN A 647 14.21 30.91 13.79
CA ASN A 647 13.30 30.57 14.88
C ASN A 647 13.34 29.06 15.15
N ASP A 648 12.77 28.64 16.28
CA ASP A 648 12.82 27.25 16.73
C ASP A 648 12.14 26.27 15.76
N GLU A 649 11.09 26.71 15.07
CA GLU A 649 10.38 25.89 14.09
C GLU A 649 11.29 25.55 12.89
N ASN A 650 11.93 26.56 12.30
CA ASN A 650 12.88 26.35 11.20
C ASN A 650 14.13 25.60 11.64
N LYS A 651 14.62 25.86 12.86
CA LYS A 651 15.73 25.12 13.47
C LYS A 651 15.40 23.62 13.53
N LYS A 652 14.19 23.28 13.98
CA LYS A 652 13.68 21.90 13.98
C LYS A 652 13.56 21.32 12.58
N GLU A 653 13.08 22.07 11.60
CA GLU A 653 13.02 21.59 10.21
C GLU A 653 14.41 21.32 9.61
N PHE A 654 15.41 22.15 9.92
CA PHE A 654 16.80 21.88 9.57
C PHE A 654 17.32 20.59 10.21
N TYR A 655 17.06 20.40 11.51
CA TYR A 655 17.46 19.17 12.21
C TYR A 655 16.74 17.93 11.71
N LYS A 656 15.46 18.02 11.33
CA LYS A 656 14.75 16.91 10.66
C LYS A 656 15.41 16.56 9.32
N ALA A 657 15.81 17.55 8.53
CA ALA A 657 16.49 17.32 7.26
C ALA A 657 17.85 16.65 7.47
N LEU A 658 18.66 17.16 8.43
CA LEU A 658 19.96 16.58 8.76
C LEU A 658 19.83 15.17 9.36
N LEU A 659 18.86 14.93 10.24
CA LEU A 659 18.58 13.61 10.81
C LEU A 659 18.27 12.58 9.73
N LYS A 660 17.47 12.95 8.72
CA LYS A 660 17.19 12.08 7.58
C LYS A 660 18.46 11.71 6.80
N VAL A 661 19.39 12.66 6.62
CA VAL A 661 20.68 12.37 5.99
C VAL A 661 21.48 11.35 6.79
N VAL A 662 21.57 11.54 8.11
CA VAL A 662 22.30 10.64 9.01
C VAL A 662 21.68 9.24 8.99
N ILE A 663 20.35 9.13 9.04
CA ILE A 663 19.63 7.85 8.94
C ILE A 663 19.82 7.21 7.55
N GLU A 664 19.79 7.99 6.46
CA GLU A 664 20.01 7.47 5.11
C GLU A 664 21.43 6.89 4.95
N PHE A 665 22.45 7.54 5.52
CA PHE A 665 23.80 6.97 5.56
C PHE A 665 23.89 5.69 6.41
N LYS A 666 23.20 5.66 7.55
CA LYS A 666 23.22 4.53 8.49
C LYS A 666 22.48 3.29 7.96
N GLU A 667 21.22 3.45 7.57
CA GLU A 667 20.26 2.35 7.37
C GLU A 667 20.04 2.00 5.90
N ILE A 668 20.20 2.96 4.98
CA ILE A 668 19.89 2.74 3.56
C ILE A 668 21.15 2.48 2.75
N ARG A 669 22.25 3.13 3.13
CA ARG A 669 23.52 3.06 2.41
C ARG A 669 24.61 2.33 3.19
N GLU A 670 24.35 2.02 4.45
CA GLU A 670 25.22 1.24 5.33
C GLU A 670 26.68 1.72 5.31
N ILE A 671 26.86 3.03 5.32
CA ILE A 671 28.18 3.67 5.21
C ILE A 671 28.86 3.61 6.58
N ASP A 672 30.15 3.25 6.61
CA ASP A 672 30.91 3.25 7.86
C ASP A 672 30.96 4.65 8.47
N PHE A 673 30.63 4.74 9.75
CA PHE A 673 30.60 6.04 10.42
C PHE A 673 31.99 6.66 10.52
N LYS A 674 32.97 5.88 10.95
CA LYS A 674 34.27 6.39 11.39
C LYS A 674 35.13 6.78 10.20
N ASP A 675 35.17 5.92 9.20
CA ASP A 675 36.06 6.04 8.06
C ASP A 675 35.45 6.93 6.97
N ASP A 676 34.11 7.00 6.86
CA ASP A 676 33.43 7.73 5.79
C ASP A 676 32.54 8.89 6.26
N VAL A 677 31.54 8.67 7.11
CA VAL A 677 30.57 9.73 7.48
C VAL A 677 31.20 10.82 8.35
N LYS A 678 32.01 10.43 9.33
CA LYS A 678 32.64 11.35 10.27
C LYS A 678 33.51 12.39 9.55
N PRO A 679 34.44 12.03 8.63
CA PRO A 679 35.18 13.02 7.84
C PRO A 679 34.29 14.00 7.07
N ILE A 680 33.19 13.51 6.47
CA ILE A 680 32.24 14.36 5.72
C ILE A 680 31.63 15.42 6.64
N LEU A 681 31.12 14.99 7.80
CA LEU A 681 30.45 15.87 8.76
C LEU A 681 31.42 16.78 9.50
N GLU A 682 32.62 16.30 9.86
CA GLU A 682 33.65 17.13 10.48
C GLU A 682 34.08 18.27 9.56
N GLU A 683 34.26 18.01 8.27
CA GLU A 683 34.59 19.06 7.31
C GLU A 683 33.40 20.01 7.06
N LEU A 684 32.19 19.48 7.08
CA LEU A 684 30.98 20.29 6.87
C LEU A 684 30.70 21.23 8.05
N PHE A 685 30.91 20.76 9.29
CA PHE A 685 30.50 21.49 10.50
C PHE A 685 31.55 22.47 11.00
N LYS A 686 32.80 22.40 10.52
CA LYS A 686 33.83 23.42 10.79
C LYS A 686 33.30 24.82 10.47
N LYS A 687 33.59 25.78 11.37
CA LYS A 687 33.35 27.21 11.15
C LYS A 687 33.99 27.63 9.82
N ASP A 688 33.17 28.17 8.94
CA ASP A 688 33.52 28.44 7.56
C ASP A 688 32.75 29.68 7.09
N GLU A 689 33.48 30.65 6.54
CA GLU A 689 32.92 31.92 6.06
C GLU A 689 31.83 31.73 4.97
N GLU A 690 31.77 30.56 4.32
CA GLU A 690 30.74 30.23 3.32
C GLU A 690 29.41 29.74 3.92
N ILE A 691 29.39 29.26 5.17
CA ILE A 691 28.15 28.88 5.87
C ILE A 691 27.59 30.10 6.58
N SER A 692 26.29 30.35 6.46
CA SER A 692 25.66 31.49 7.14
C SER A 692 25.71 31.34 8.67
N ASP A 693 25.89 32.45 9.40
CA ASP A 693 25.88 32.52 10.87
C ASP A 693 24.71 31.74 11.51
N ARG A 694 23.54 31.74 10.86
CA ARG A 694 22.36 31.01 11.33
C ARG A 694 22.56 29.50 11.33
N ILE A 695 23.09 28.95 10.24
CA ILE A 695 23.36 27.52 10.12
C ILE A 695 24.53 27.14 11.01
N GLU A 696 25.57 27.99 11.12
CA GLU A 696 26.65 27.78 12.10
C GLU A 696 26.10 27.65 13.53
N LYS A 697 25.23 28.56 13.95
CA LYS A 697 24.53 28.51 15.24
C LYS A 697 23.69 27.23 15.40
N TYR A 698 23.11 26.69 14.33
CA TYR A 698 22.39 25.42 14.41
C TYR A 698 23.34 24.23 14.60
N LEU A 699 24.56 24.30 14.07
CA LEU A 699 25.56 23.24 14.21
C LEU A 699 26.29 23.27 15.56
N GLU A 700 26.20 24.36 16.34
CA GLU A 700 26.79 24.48 17.69
C GLU A 700 26.35 23.37 18.65
N ILE A 701 25.21 22.71 18.41
CA ILE A 701 24.74 21.58 19.24
C ILE A 701 25.71 20.38 19.24
N PHE A 702 26.59 20.27 18.25
CA PHE A 702 27.61 19.22 18.12
C PHE A 702 28.95 19.62 18.76
N TYR A 703 29.04 20.82 19.35
CA TYR A 703 30.24 21.32 19.97
C TYR A 703 30.18 21.20 21.49
N LYS A 704 31.28 20.76 22.09
CA LYS A 704 31.49 20.73 23.53
C LYS A 704 32.84 21.39 23.86
N GLU A 705 32.79 22.41 24.71
CA GLU A 705 33.97 23.21 25.08
C GLU A 705 34.74 23.72 23.84
N ASP A 706 34.03 24.18 22.81
CA ASP A 706 34.54 24.64 21.50
C ASP A 706 35.19 23.55 20.61
N THR A 707 35.09 22.28 21.00
CA THR A 707 35.54 21.12 20.21
C THR A 707 34.35 20.41 19.56
N LEU A 708 34.44 20.12 18.26
CA LEU A 708 33.44 19.34 17.55
C LEU A 708 33.53 17.87 18.00
N GLU A 709 32.45 17.32 18.54
CA GLU A 709 32.36 15.93 19.00
C GLU A 709 31.36 15.17 18.11
N LEU A 710 31.89 14.26 17.28
CA LEU A 710 31.12 13.32 16.45
C LEU A 710 31.69 11.92 16.69
N GLU A 711 31.13 11.18 17.66
CA GLU A 711 31.63 9.86 18.08
C GLU A 711 30.99 8.70 17.34
N SER A 712 29.67 8.76 17.09
CA SER A 712 28.93 7.68 16.43
C SER A 712 27.63 8.15 15.78
N TYR A 713 27.03 7.31 14.91
CA TYR A 713 25.66 7.50 14.44
C TYR A 713 24.68 7.68 15.60
N LYS A 714 24.78 6.84 16.63
CA LYS A 714 23.88 6.86 17.80
C LYS A 714 23.89 8.23 18.47
N GLU A 715 25.06 8.78 18.75
CA GLU A 715 25.19 10.08 19.40
C GLU A 715 24.57 11.22 18.58
N ILE A 716 24.87 11.28 17.28
CA ILE A 716 24.32 12.33 16.39
C ILE A 716 22.80 12.21 16.32
N VAL A 717 22.29 10.99 16.19
CA VAL A 717 20.85 10.72 16.16
C VAL A 717 20.20 11.15 17.47
N GLU A 718 20.76 10.79 18.63
CA GLU A 718 20.25 11.18 19.95
C GLU A 718 20.23 12.71 20.12
N ILE A 719 21.29 13.41 19.71
CA ILE A 719 21.37 14.89 19.76
C ILE A 719 20.25 15.52 18.91
N LEU A 720 20.10 15.08 17.66
CA LEU A 720 19.11 15.62 16.73
C LEU A 720 17.67 15.26 17.15
N GLN A 721 17.43 14.01 17.54
CA GLN A 721 16.12 13.57 18.02
C GLN A 721 15.71 14.33 19.27
N LYS A 722 16.63 14.58 20.21
CA LYS A 722 16.34 15.41 21.38
C LYS A 722 15.89 16.82 20.98
N GLU A 723 16.53 17.47 20.03
CA GLU A 723 16.11 18.81 19.60
C GLU A 723 14.77 18.82 18.84
N VAL A 724 14.48 17.77 18.08
CA VAL A 724 13.29 17.70 17.22
C VAL A 724 12.07 17.17 17.96
N TYR A 725 12.27 16.16 18.81
CA TYR A 725 11.24 15.26 19.33
C TYR A 725 11.18 15.19 20.87
N SER A 726 11.86 16.10 21.60
CA SER A 726 11.81 16.19 23.08
C SER A 726 10.42 16.30 23.70
N SER A 727 9.39 16.62 22.90
CA SER A 727 8.01 16.69 23.40
C SER A 727 7.46 15.32 23.79
N PHE A 728 8.10 14.25 23.31
CA PHE A 728 7.61 12.90 23.58
C PHE A 728 8.70 11.82 23.75
N LEU A 729 9.94 12.06 23.30
CA LEU A 729 11.13 11.32 23.75
C LEU A 729 11.62 11.92 25.08
#